data_AF-H8Z097-F1
#
_entry.id   AF-H8Z097-F1
#
_cell.length_a   1.000
_cell.length_b   1.000
_cell.length_c   1.000
_cell.angle_alpha   90.00
_cell.angle_beta   90.00
_cell.angle_gamma   90.00
#
_symmetry.space_group_name_H-M   'P 1'
#
loop_
_entity.id
_entity.type
_entity.pdbx_description
1 polymer ?
#
loop_
_entity_poly.entity_id
_entity_poly.type
_entity_poly.pdbx_seq_one_letter_code
_entity_poly.pdbx_strand_id
1 'polypeptide(L)'
;MAQPLNFQPISLQQTLWDQKQLEALCAPRIMPPWEKYHANDNYGFATILKAYSGHPFDKPLPVLLTHGVYFDDQRLYDMERQCGLPGVMSYPDFRTKLWREKTDLRVIPSASPLLYAQRLMDQHFGPPMPEARSGTIYFLPHSTGHIKREIDLDQVITKLKQYCQQQQKAGHNHLLPLSVCIHWQDTQRGKHLPFKRAGLPVISAGHLSDPDFIFRLLHLLRLSNLTLGAFPGGHVFASLVAGVPFIAWEPAKAVAEISTEFKNVLGSQRSPDLSARLNHWESLFQPEQDPAEAPTPYQPITAAQEGFVDMMLGREDLIGPDELFAQLRSFGYPYMSAESRQALDEHFRKRYAENPEVTDCFARLAEGFAQLKNWPAAFDLIAKDRQLERLTPHAELRSAQWLQRMGRESDALDCVRQAYTKDPRLQDGFAMLSQEAIRLRDWRKAQYLLDQDAAAGRLSLNYGLSYAQVLVRNGENERAHHWMARAQAENLCQEKDWVDLWWIKMATRDYEGAIALARRDLEAGRLSLEGQWQLAELYERCGETEQAIALVESVYAENHKAKDWFARLGWEKGAQMADWESAHDWFLRDMNQGRLSVNWKSVFARIKASLDQWDEAFALIATAYAEDPNLTGGYTSLGWWGYRLGRGLPFCREQYQRDQTLKREPPNQDLFDSLMETASGKVLSWESYQKYASHHSHLIAIGYLIFAQGYIELAARLMALKYDQGEMAPVWWPTYALILQSAQQNEQANTVIDAIEAHHSPKDMILIGECVKPKARLTVAELRTWLNTHISESEHP
;
A
#
# COMPACT_ATOMS: atom_id res chain seq x y z
N MET A 1 -26.60 17.02 14.12
CA MET A 1 -25.27 16.52 14.50
C MET A 1 -24.91 15.45 13.49
N ALA A 2 -23.87 15.66 12.68
CA ALA A 2 -23.42 14.62 11.75
C ALA A 2 -22.87 13.45 12.59
N GLN A 3 -23.28 12.22 12.30
CA GLN A 3 -22.63 11.06 12.90
C GLN A 3 -21.13 11.14 12.55
N PRO A 4 -20.22 10.86 13.51
CA PRO A 4 -18.82 10.75 13.18
C PRO A 4 -18.67 9.79 12.00
N LEU A 5 -17.77 10.10 11.07
CA LEU A 5 -17.33 9.18 10.01
C LEU A 5 -17.23 7.78 10.62
N ASN A 6 -17.80 6.77 9.94
CA ASN A 6 -17.84 5.36 10.36
C ASN A 6 -16.43 4.77 10.51
N PHE A 7 -15.66 5.25 11.48
CA PHE A 7 -14.42 4.64 11.89
C PHE A 7 -14.77 3.38 12.65
N GLN A 8 -14.29 2.24 12.15
CA GLN A 8 -14.38 0.97 12.86
C GLN A 8 -12.96 0.56 13.21
N PRO A 9 -12.64 0.36 14.51
CA PRO A 9 -11.37 -0.25 14.87
C PRO A 9 -11.23 -1.61 14.19
N ILE A 10 -9.99 -2.02 13.88
CA ILE A 10 -9.69 -3.35 13.32
C ILE A 10 -10.42 -4.46 14.10
N SER A 11 -10.99 -5.43 13.38
CA SER A 11 -11.68 -6.55 14.01
C SER A 11 -10.70 -7.56 14.62
N LEU A 12 -11.19 -8.39 15.54
CA LEU A 12 -10.42 -9.52 16.05
C LEU A 12 -9.99 -10.47 14.92
N GLN A 13 -10.88 -10.75 13.97
CA GLN A 13 -10.59 -11.63 12.84
C GLN A 13 -9.44 -11.08 11.98
N GLN A 14 -9.45 -9.79 11.69
CA GLN A 14 -8.36 -9.15 10.95
C GLN A 14 -7.06 -9.13 11.77
N THR A 15 -7.14 -8.88 13.08
CA THR A 15 -5.98 -8.97 13.98
C THR A 15 -5.29 -10.34 13.89
N LEU A 16 -6.08 -11.43 13.95
CA LEU A 16 -5.57 -12.80 13.84
C LEU A 16 -5.06 -13.14 12.44
N TRP A 17 -5.68 -12.58 11.40
CA TRP A 17 -5.19 -12.70 10.02
C TRP A 17 -3.82 -12.05 9.86
N ASP A 18 -3.65 -10.83 10.36
CA ASP A 18 -2.39 -10.09 10.28
C ASP A 18 -1.22 -10.85 10.93
N GLN A 19 -1.47 -11.62 12.00
CA GLN A 19 -0.42 -12.44 12.64
C GLN A 19 0.11 -13.55 11.73
N LYS A 20 -0.65 -13.98 10.72
CA LYS A 20 -0.18 -14.95 9.71
C LYS A 20 0.80 -14.33 8.71
N GLN A 21 0.86 -12.99 8.64
CA GLN A 21 1.73 -12.22 7.77
C GLN A 21 2.63 -11.29 8.59
N LEU A 22 3.25 -11.82 9.63
CA LEU A 22 4.04 -11.07 10.62
C LEU A 22 5.08 -10.14 9.98
N GLU A 23 5.81 -10.63 8.99
CA GLU A 23 6.86 -9.89 8.29
C GLU A 23 6.29 -8.68 7.52
N ALA A 24 5.16 -8.86 6.83
CA ALA A 24 4.46 -7.78 6.13
C ALA A 24 3.84 -6.78 7.11
N LEU A 25 3.24 -7.29 8.20
CA LEU A 25 2.68 -6.47 9.28
C LEU A 25 3.74 -5.57 9.93
N CYS A 26 4.96 -6.07 10.12
CA CYS A 26 6.10 -5.36 10.69
C CYS A 26 6.99 -4.65 9.65
N ALA A 27 6.64 -4.68 8.36
CA ALA A 27 7.44 -4.04 7.31
C ALA A 27 7.51 -2.53 7.51
N PRO A 28 8.63 -1.86 7.14
CA PRO A 28 8.73 -0.41 7.16
C PRO A 28 7.57 0.23 6.39
N ARG A 29 6.92 1.21 7.00
CA ARG A 29 5.83 1.96 6.36
C ARG A 29 6.24 3.41 6.12
N ILE A 30 5.82 3.95 4.99
CA ILE A 30 5.91 5.39 4.75
C ILE A 30 4.94 6.05 5.72
N MET A 31 5.48 6.87 6.62
CA MET A 31 4.65 7.66 7.51
C MET A 31 3.78 8.60 6.70
N PRO A 32 2.50 8.74 7.04
CA PRO A 32 1.66 9.72 6.38
C PRO A 32 2.27 11.12 6.47
N PRO A 33 2.38 11.86 5.36
CA PRO A 33 3.04 13.17 5.37
C PRO A 33 2.17 14.27 5.98
N TRP A 34 0.97 13.94 6.47
CA TRP A 34 0.03 14.95 6.93
C TRP A 34 0.24 15.36 8.38
N GLU A 35 0.75 14.53 9.30
CA GLU A 35 1.00 15.01 10.66
C GLU A 35 2.14 16.03 10.70
N LYS A 36 1.87 17.21 11.26
CA LYS A 36 2.90 18.26 11.43
C LYS A 36 4.04 17.79 12.32
N TYR A 37 3.69 17.04 13.36
CA TYR A 37 4.65 16.33 14.18
C TYR A 37 4.44 14.83 13.98
N HIS A 38 5.25 14.25 13.10
CA HIS A 38 5.13 12.87 12.63
C HIS A 38 4.92 11.86 13.77
N ALA A 39 5.58 12.07 14.91
CA ALA A 39 5.56 11.15 16.02
C ALA A 39 4.16 11.04 16.68
N ASN A 40 3.26 12.01 16.47
CA ASN A 40 1.84 11.90 16.84
C ASN A 40 1.16 10.65 16.22
N ASP A 41 1.62 10.18 15.05
CA ASP A 41 1.09 8.97 14.41
C ASP A 41 1.72 7.68 14.96
N ASN A 42 2.74 7.77 15.83
CA ASN A 42 3.34 6.59 16.44
C ASN A 42 2.29 5.79 17.21
N TYR A 43 2.27 4.49 16.96
CA TYR A 43 1.32 3.52 17.48
C TYR A 43 -0.15 3.84 17.16
N GLY A 44 -0.41 4.68 16.14
CA GLY A 44 -1.75 5.10 15.76
C GLY A 44 -2.41 6.11 16.72
N PHE A 45 -1.63 6.81 17.54
CA PHE A 45 -2.18 7.73 18.55
C PHE A 45 -3.03 8.84 17.95
N ALA A 46 -2.59 9.48 16.86
CA ALA A 46 -3.41 10.49 16.19
C ALA A 46 -4.71 9.89 15.64
N THR A 47 -4.65 8.71 14.99
CA THR A 47 -5.82 7.96 14.52
C THR A 47 -6.83 7.75 15.63
N ILE A 48 -6.39 7.33 16.82
CA ILE A 48 -7.25 7.10 17.98
C ILE A 48 -7.97 8.39 18.42
N LEU A 49 -7.23 9.48 18.64
CA LEU A 49 -7.84 10.72 19.11
C LEU A 49 -8.76 11.31 18.06
N LYS A 50 -8.43 11.19 16.77
CA LYS A 50 -9.28 11.63 15.67
C LYS A 50 -10.57 10.81 15.58
N ALA A 51 -10.45 9.48 15.65
CA ALA A 51 -11.59 8.58 15.70
C ALA A 51 -12.53 8.89 16.88
N TYR A 52 -11.98 9.02 18.08
CA TYR A 52 -12.76 9.23 19.29
C TYR A 52 -13.44 10.60 19.32
N SER A 53 -12.71 11.67 18.96
CA SER A 53 -13.27 13.04 18.97
C SER A 53 -14.07 13.41 17.73
N GLY A 54 -14.05 12.60 16.66
CA GLY A 54 -14.57 12.98 15.36
C GLY A 54 -13.73 14.05 14.63
N HIS A 55 -12.47 14.25 15.04
CA HIS A 55 -11.56 15.15 14.31
C HIS A 55 -11.25 14.58 12.91
N PRO A 56 -11.23 15.40 11.85
CA PRO A 56 -11.02 14.88 10.49
C PRO A 56 -9.68 14.17 10.30
N PHE A 57 -9.72 12.95 9.75
CA PHE A 57 -8.52 12.12 9.55
C PHE A 57 -7.47 12.74 8.63
N ASP A 58 -7.91 13.53 7.65
CA ASP A 58 -7.06 14.19 6.67
C ASP A 58 -6.44 15.50 7.16
N LYS A 59 -6.58 15.78 8.46
CA LYS A 59 -6.10 17.01 9.07
C LYS A 59 -5.09 16.66 10.17
N PRO A 60 -3.94 17.35 10.23
CA PRO A 60 -2.96 17.11 11.27
C PRO A 60 -3.55 17.44 12.64
N LEU A 61 -3.12 16.78 13.72
CA LEU A 61 -3.47 17.28 15.05
C LEU A 61 -2.77 18.63 15.32
N PRO A 62 -3.46 19.61 15.92
CA PRO A 62 -2.87 20.91 16.25
C PRO A 62 -2.02 20.88 17.53
N VAL A 63 -1.74 19.70 18.06
CA VAL A 63 -1.19 19.53 19.40
C VAL A 63 -0.19 18.39 19.41
N LEU A 64 0.85 18.52 20.21
CA LEU A 64 1.80 17.44 20.46
C LEU A 64 1.16 16.41 21.40
N LEU A 65 1.27 15.14 21.06
CA LEU A 65 0.93 14.03 21.94
C LEU A 65 2.21 13.50 22.60
N THR A 66 2.19 13.24 23.91
CA THR A 66 3.32 12.57 24.57
C THR A 66 3.41 11.11 24.10
N HIS A 67 4.58 10.70 23.60
CA HIS A 67 4.75 9.43 22.85
C HIS A 67 4.66 8.15 23.68
N GLY A 68 4.76 8.25 25.00
CA GLY A 68 4.81 7.09 25.87
C GLY A 68 4.53 7.45 27.31
N VAL A 69 4.48 6.42 28.15
CA VAL A 69 4.35 6.58 29.59
C VAL A 69 5.74 6.83 30.17
N TYR A 70 6.01 8.08 30.53
CA TYR A 70 7.30 8.50 31.05
C TYR A 70 7.34 8.37 32.57
N PHE A 71 8.45 7.85 33.09
CA PHE A 71 8.75 7.86 34.53
C PHE A 71 9.65 9.02 34.94
N ASP A 72 10.36 9.62 33.97
CA ASP A 72 11.27 10.76 34.18
C ASP A 72 10.46 12.06 34.35
N ASP A 73 10.78 12.83 35.38
CA ASP A 73 10.16 14.10 35.72
C ASP A 73 11.08 15.31 35.59
N GLN A 74 12.28 15.15 35.02
CA GLN A 74 13.24 16.23 34.86
C GLN A 74 13.43 16.65 33.41
N ARG A 75 13.10 15.79 32.44
CA ARG A 75 13.53 15.97 31.05
C ARG A 75 12.43 15.88 30.01
N LEU A 76 12.49 16.78 29.04
CA LEU A 76 11.68 16.76 27.82
C LEU A 76 12.61 16.53 26.63
N TYR A 77 12.15 15.80 25.61
CA TYR A 77 12.94 15.64 24.39
C TYR A 77 12.98 16.96 23.61
N ASP A 78 14.15 17.30 23.09
CA ASP A 78 14.34 18.53 22.31
C ASP A 78 13.42 18.58 21.10
N MET A 79 13.23 17.45 20.43
CA MET A 79 12.32 17.31 19.29
C MET A 79 10.87 17.66 19.65
N GLU A 80 10.42 17.24 20.84
CA GLU A 80 9.07 17.54 21.32
C GLU A 80 8.95 19.04 21.66
N ARG A 81 9.97 19.64 22.28
CA ARG A 81 10.00 21.08 22.60
C ARG A 81 10.04 21.96 21.34
N GLN A 82 10.70 21.50 20.28
CA GLN A 82 10.96 22.26 19.05
C GLN A 82 9.99 21.90 17.91
N CYS A 83 8.92 21.14 18.17
CA CYS A 83 8.02 20.63 17.13
C CYS A 83 7.20 21.70 16.38
N GLY A 84 7.18 22.95 16.88
CA GLY A 84 6.46 24.07 16.25
C GLY A 84 4.93 24.00 16.37
N LEU A 85 4.39 23.09 17.19
CA LEU A 85 2.96 23.03 17.50
C LEU A 85 2.60 24.03 18.61
N PRO A 86 1.36 24.56 18.63
CA PRO A 86 0.92 25.57 19.60
C PRO A 86 0.67 25.03 21.02
N GLY A 87 0.71 23.71 21.23
CA GLY A 87 0.48 23.13 22.53
C GLY A 87 0.79 21.65 22.64
N VAL A 88 0.60 21.12 23.84
CA VAL A 88 0.83 19.72 24.20
C VAL A 88 -0.32 19.18 25.06
N MET A 89 -0.77 17.96 24.76
CA MET A 89 -1.61 17.15 25.64
C MET A 89 -0.67 16.24 26.44
N SER A 90 -0.62 16.44 27.76
CA SER A 90 0.38 15.83 28.63
C SER A 90 -0.24 14.94 29.69
N TYR A 91 0.42 13.81 29.94
CA TYR A 91 0.22 12.93 31.07
C TYR A 91 1.54 12.25 31.45
N PRO A 92 1.64 11.69 32.67
CA PRO A 92 0.77 11.96 33.82
C PRO A 92 1.02 13.35 34.43
N ASP A 93 0.36 13.63 35.54
CA ASP A 93 0.30 14.94 36.19
C ASP A 93 1.67 15.59 36.49
N PHE A 94 2.67 14.78 36.88
CA PHE A 94 4.04 15.28 37.09
C PHE A 94 4.74 15.70 35.79
N ARG A 95 4.41 15.05 34.66
CA ARG A 95 4.89 15.49 33.33
C ARG A 95 4.22 16.79 32.91
N THR A 96 2.95 16.95 33.23
CA THR A 96 2.20 18.18 32.97
C THR A 96 2.82 19.37 33.69
N LYS A 97 3.28 19.18 34.94
CA LYS A 97 4.06 20.20 35.68
C LYS A 97 5.37 20.52 34.95
N LEU A 98 6.14 19.50 34.59
CA LEU A 98 7.41 19.68 33.87
C LEU A 98 7.22 20.44 32.53
N TRP A 99 6.19 20.11 31.75
CA TRP A 99 5.87 20.80 30.50
C TRP A 99 5.59 22.30 30.70
N ARG A 100 4.84 22.64 31.76
CA ARG A 100 4.55 24.04 32.11
C ARG A 100 5.81 24.80 32.55
N GLU A 101 6.75 24.11 33.20
CA GLU A 101 8.00 24.71 33.67
C GLU A 101 9.04 24.91 32.57
N LYS A 102 9.07 24.03 31.56
CA LYS A 102 10.18 23.92 30.60
C LYS A 102 9.87 24.41 29.19
N THR A 103 8.62 24.79 28.92
CA THR A 103 8.18 25.18 27.57
C THR A 103 7.15 26.30 27.62
N ASP A 104 7.09 27.08 26.55
CA ASP A 104 6.05 28.09 26.32
C ASP A 104 4.81 27.51 25.61
N LEU A 105 4.77 26.19 25.41
CA LEU A 105 3.63 25.52 24.80
C LEU A 105 2.42 25.63 25.71
N ARG A 106 1.22 25.78 25.14
CA ARG A 106 -0.01 25.62 25.92
C ARG A 106 -0.14 24.16 26.36
N VAL A 107 -0.07 23.92 27.67
CA VAL A 107 -0.16 22.57 28.26
C VAL A 107 -1.58 22.28 28.73
N ILE A 108 -2.20 21.24 28.16
CA ILE A 108 -3.50 20.71 28.61
C ILE A 108 -3.28 19.33 29.25
N PRO A 109 -3.65 19.14 30.54
CA PRO A 109 -3.72 17.80 31.13
C PRO A 109 -4.65 16.91 30.30
N SER A 110 -4.24 15.67 30.06
CA SER A 110 -5.04 14.73 29.26
C SER A 110 -4.81 13.29 29.68
N ALA A 111 -5.63 12.39 29.16
CA ALA A 111 -5.40 10.95 29.24
C ALA A 111 -4.48 10.44 28.13
N SER A 112 -3.86 9.28 28.36
CA SER A 112 -3.16 8.52 27.32
C SER A 112 -4.09 8.12 26.17
N PRO A 113 -3.65 8.21 24.89
CA PRO A 113 -4.37 7.66 23.73
C PRO A 113 -4.84 6.20 23.92
N LEU A 114 -4.12 5.41 24.72
CA LEU A 114 -4.51 4.05 25.08
C LEU A 114 -5.90 3.97 25.74
N LEU A 115 -6.26 4.92 26.60
CA LEU A 115 -7.56 4.95 27.28
C LEU A 115 -8.70 5.31 26.32
N TYR A 116 -8.45 6.19 25.37
CA TYR A 116 -9.41 6.50 24.30
C TYR A 116 -9.60 5.30 23.36
N ALA A 117 -8.52 4.58 23.03
CA ALA A 117 -8.60 3.35 22.25
C ALA A 117 -9.42 2.27 22.96
N GLN A 118 -9.25 2.12 24.29
CA GLN A 118 -10.09 1.22 25.10
C GLN A 118 -11.57 1.56 24.96
N ARG A 119 -11.95 2.84 25.08
CA ARG A 119 -13.35 3.28 24.93
C ARG A 119 -13.91 2.95 23.55
N LEU A 120 -13.13 3.20 22.48
CA LEU A 120 -13.54 2.85 21.12
C LEU A 120 -13.75 1.34 20.96
N MET A 121 -12.85 0.53 21.52
CA MET A 121 -12.96 -0.93 21.49
C MET A 121 -14.20 -1.42 22.26
N ASP A 122 -14.47 -0.86 23.45
CA ASP A 122 -15.63 -1.21 24.26
C ASP A 122 -16.95 -0.83 23.58
N GLN A 123 -16.98 0.31 22.90
CA GLN A 123 -18.15 0.75 22.13
C GLN A 123 -18.47 -0.18 20.95
N HIS A 124 -17.44 -0.69 20.26
CA HIS A 124 -17.63 -1.49 19.04
C HIS A 124 -17.76 -3.00 19.32
N PHE A 125 -17.05 -3.52 20.32
CA PHE A 125 -16.92 -4.95 20.58
C PHE A 125 -17.36 -5.36 21.97
N GLY A 126 -17.76 -4.40 22.81
CA GLY A 126 -18.04 -4.64 24.22
C GLY A 126 -16.77 -4.73 25.08
N PRO A 127 -16.95 -4.78 26.41
CA PRO A 127 -15.85 -5.04 27.33
C PRO A 127 -15.28 -6.44 27.10
N PRO A 128 -14.00 -6.68 27.43
CA PRO A 128 -13.42 -8.00 27.29
C PRO A 128 -14.12 -9.02 28.20
N MET A 129 -14.42 -10.20 27.65
CA MET A 129 -15.02 -11.31 28.42
C MET A 129 -13.91 -12.21 28.99
N PRO A 130 -13.73 -12.30 30.33
CA PRO A 130 -12.65 -13.09 30.93
C PRO A 130 -12.69 -14.57 30.55
N GLU A 131 -13.88 -15.13 30.35
CA GLU A 131 -14.10 -16.55 30.04
C GLU A 131 -13.54 -16.98 28.67
N ALA A 132 -13.36 -16.03 27.76
CA ALA A 132 -12.85 -16.30 26.40
C ALA A 132 -11.32 -16.25 26.31
N ARG A 133 -10.62 -15.96 27.41
CA ARG A 133 -9.17 -15.76 27.44
C ARG A 133 -8.42 -17.07 27.60
N SER A 134 -7.30 -17.18 26.90
CA SER A 134 -6.37 -18.31 27.01
C SER A 134 -4.95 -17.87 26.69
N GLY A 135 -3.97 -18.53 27.30
CA GLY A 135 -2.58 -18.31 26.98
C GLY A 135 -1.92 -17.15 27.73
N THR A 136 -0.64 -16.98 27.44
CA THR A 136 0.24 -15.98 28.03
C THR A 136 0.97 -15.23 26.91
N ILE A 137 1.14 -13.91 27.04
CA ILE A 137 2.02 -13.14 26.15
C ILE A 137 3.29 -12.74 26.90
N TYR A 138 4.44 -13.11 26.37
CA TYR A 138 5.73 -12.57 26.81
C TYR A 138 6.17 -11.43 25.88
N PHE A 139 6.38 -10.23 26.42
CA PHE A 139 6.91 -9.08 25.70
C PHE A 139 8.43 -9.09 25.73
N LEU A 140 9.05 -9.29 24.56
CA LEU A 140 10.51 -9.25 24.44
C LEU A 140 11.02 -7.80 24.64
N PRO A 141 12.06 -7.57 25.46
CA PRO A 141 12.72 -6.28 25.52
C PRO A 141 13.21 -5.85 24.13
N HIS A 142 12.70 -4.73 23.64
CA HIS A 142 12.92 -4.33 22.25
C HIS A 142 13.93 -3.21 22.09
N SER A 143 14.50 -3.17 20.89
CA SER A 143 15.32 -2.04 20.45
C SER A 143 14.45 -0.91 19.92
N THR A 144 14.94 0.32 20.09
CA THR A 144 14.40 1.52 19.43
C THR A 144 15.46 2.09 18.48
N GLY A 145 15.14 3.18 17.79
CA GLY A 145 16.12 3.91 16.97
C GLY A 145 17.35 4.41 17.76
N HIS A 146 17.22 4.59 19.08
CA HIS A 146 18.27 5.13 19.94
C HIS A 146 18.86 4.13 20.95
N ILE A 147 18.15 3.01 21.18
CA ILE A 147 18.55 1.99 22.15
C ILE A 147 18.60 0.65 21.44
N LYS A 148 19.80 0.10 21.31
CA LYS A 148 20.00 -1.27 20.83
C LYS A 148 20.05 -2.20 22.06
N ARG A 149 19.10 -3.13 22.13
CA ARG A 149 19.06 -4.15 23.20
C ARG A 149 19.65 -5.44 22.66
N GLU A 150 20.72 -5.90 23.29
CA GLU A 150 21.27 -7.24 23.09
C GLU A 150 20.84 -8.13 24.25
N ILE A 151 20.30 -9.30 23.93
CA ILE A 151 19.78 -10.26 24.90
C ILE A 151 20.13 -11.66 24.41
N ASP A 152 20.50 -12.54 25.34
CA ASP A 152 20.72 -13.95 25.04
C ASP A 152 19.39 -14.64 24.73
N LEU A 153 19.05 -14.70 23.44
CA LEU A 153 17.78 -15.25 22.98
C LEU A 153 17.65 -16.75 23.30
N ASP A 154 18.75 -17.50 23.32
CA ASP A 154 18.72 -18.94 23.63
C ASP A 154 18.41 -19.17 25.12
N GLN A 155 18.97 -18.33 25.99
CA GLN A 155 18.62 -18.33 27.41
C GLN A 155 17.14 -17.96 27.61
N VAL A 156 16.63 -16.93 26.93
CA VAL A 156 15.21 -16.56 26.99
C VAL A 156 14.33 -17.73 26.55
N ILE A 157 14.61 -18.32 25.38
CA ILE A 157 13.84 -19.47 24.84
C ILE A 157 13.83 -20.63 25.83
N THR A 158 14.99 -20.96 26.43
CA THR A 158 15.12 -22.04 27.41
C THR A 158 14.21 -21.78 28.62
N LYS A 159 14.23 -20.56 29.16
CA LYS A 159 13.40 -20.17 30.30
C LYS A 159 11.91 -20.14 29.97
N LEU A 160 11.51 -19.66 28.80
CA LEU A 160 10.12 -19.70 28.34
C LEU A 160 9.60 -21.14 28.20
N LYS A 161 10.43 -22.06 27.69
CA LYS A 161 10.06 -23.49 27.61
C LYS A 161 9.91 -24.13 28.99
N GLN A 162 10.81 -23.80 29.92
CA GLN A 162 10.71 -24.25 31.32
C GLN A 162 9.41 -23.75 31.96
N TYR A 163 9.09 -22.46 31.76
CA TYR A 163 7.82 -21.88 32.21
C TYR A 163 6.62 -22.68 31.67
N CYS A 164 6.56 -22.94 30.35
CA CYS A 164 5.46 -23.70 29.76
C CYS A 164 5.32 -25.10 30.38
N GLN A 165 6.43 -25.81 30.59
CA GLN A 165 6.44 -27.13 31.22
C GLN A 165 5.96 -27.07 32.67
N GLN A 166 6.35 -26.04 33.42
CA GLN A 166 5.92 -25.84 34.81
C GLN A 166 4.42 -25.55 34.89
N GLN A 167 3.89 -24.66 34.05
CA GLN A 167 2.45 -24.37 34.02
C GLN A 167 1.63 -25.60 33.61
N GLN A 168 2.12 -26.38 32.64
CA GLN A 168 1.48 -27.64 32.25
C GLN A 168 1.48 -28.66 33.40
N LYS A 169 2.61 -28.84 34.11
CA LYS A 169 2.71 -29.74 35.27
C LYS A 169 1.82 -29.31 36.44
N ALA A 170 1.65 -28.00 36.63
CA ALA A 170 0.76 -27.43 37.64
C ALA A 170 -0.72 -27.48 37.25
N GLY A 171 -1.06 -27.96 36.05
CA GLY A 171 -2.44 -28.02 35.56
C GLY A 171 -3.00 -26.66 35.09
N HIS A 172 -2.16 -25.64 34.94
CA HIS A 172 -2.55 -24.30 34.48
C HIS A 172 -2.59 -24.21 32.95
N ASN A 173 -3.29 -25.13 32.30
CA ASN A 173 -3.37 -25.19 30.83
C ASN A 173 -4.01 -23.94 30.22
N HIS A 174 -4.84 -23.21 30.98
CA HIS A 174 -5.45 -21.96 30.54
C HIS A 174 -4.43 -20.81 30.37
N LEU A 175 -3.21 -20.93 30.92
CA LEU A 175 -2.09 -20.00 30.69
C LEU A 175 -1.28 -20.36 29.44
N LEU A 176 -1.62 -21.44 28.75
CA LEU A 176 -0.98 -21.90 27.52
C LEU A 176 -1.95 -21.74 26.32
N PRO A 177 -1.42 -21.48 25.11
CA PRO A 177 0.00 -21.38 24.75
C PRO A 177 0.66 -20.07 25.23
N LEU A 178 2.00 -20.08 25.33
CA LEU A 178 2.78 -18.85 25.51
C LEU A 178 3.18 -18.31 24.13
N SER A 179 2.81 -17.07 23.83
CA SER A 179 3.22 -16.35 22.62
C SER A 179 4.26 -15.27 22.94
N VAL A 180 5.23 -15.08 22.06
CA VAL A 180 6.25 -14.03 22.17
C VAL A 180 5.81 -12.83 21.33
N CYS A 181 5.51 -11.70 21.98
CA CYS A 181 5.22 -10.45 21.30
C CYS A 181 6.51 -9.70 21.01
N ILE A 182 6.78 -9.46 19.73
CA ILE A 182 8.01 -8.82 19.26
C ILE A 182 7.72 -7.47 18.59
N HIS A 183 8.58 -6.49 18.87
CA HIS A 183 8.52 -5.17 18.26
C HIS A 183 8.99 -5.22 16.79
N TRP A 184 8.40 -4.40 15.93
CA TRP A 184 8.67 -4.45 14.48
C TRP A 184 10.14 -4.32 14.11
N GLN A 185 10.92 -3.49 14.81
CA GLN A 185 12.36 -3.33 14.52
C GLN A 185 13.14 -4.62 14.78
N ASP A 186 12.78 -5.37 15.82
CA ASP A 186 13.43 -6.64 16.13
C ASP A 186 12.92 -7.75 15.20
N THR A 187 11.70 -7.63 14.64
CA THR A 187 11.26 -8.45 13.51
C THR A 187 12.15 -8.24 12.29
N GLN A 188 12.40 -6.98 11.89
CA GLN A 188 13.26 -6.63 10.76
C GLN A 188 14.71 -7.13 10.92
N ARG A 189 15.18 -7.25 12.17
CA ARG A 189 16.50 -7.80 12.51
C ARG A 189 16.52 -9.33 12.64
N GLY A 190 15.41 -10.01 12.33
CA GLY A 190 15.32 -11.47 12.41
C GLY A 190 15.29 -12.05 13.83
N LYS A 191 15.15 -11.24 14.88
CA LYS A 191 15.14 -11.73 16.29
C LYS A 191 13.92 -12.58 16.63
N HIS A 192 12.89 -12.56 15.78
CA HIS A 192 11.73 -13.44 15.89
C HIS A 192 12.00 -14.88 15.43
N LEU A 193 12.99 -15.08 14.54
CA LEU A 193 13.26 -16.37 13.92
C LEU A 193 13.70 -17.46 14.91
N PRO A 194 14.57 -17.19 15.92
CA PRO A 194 14.90 -18.16 16.96
C PRO A 194 13.68 -18.71 17.69
N PHE A 195 12.71 -17.85 18.05
CA PHE A 195 11.47 -18.28 18.72
C PHE A 195 10.61 -19.17 17.82
N LYS A 196 10.42 -18.78 16.55
CA LYS A 196 9.70 -19.60 15.56
C LYS A 196 10.35 -20.98 15.40
N ARG A 197 11.69 -21.05 15.26
CA ARG A 197 12.44 -22.32 15.17
C ARG A 197 12.30 -23.18 16.44
N ALA A 198 12.18 -22.53 17.59
CA ALA A 198 11.99 -23.21 18.87
C ALA A 198 10.55 -23.72 19.09
N GLY A 199 9.63 -23.46 18.17
CA GLY A 199 8.22 -23.85 18.27
C GLY A 199 7.37 -22.93 19.16
N LEU A 200 7.86 -21.71 19.47
CA LEU A 200 7.09 -20.72 20.23
C LEU A 200 6.32 -19.82 19.25
N PRO A 201 5.00 -19.65 19.42
CA PRO A 201 4.22 -18.68 18.65
C PRO A 201 4.82 -17.28 18.77
N VAL A 202 4.90 -16.55 17.66
CA VAL A 202 5.36 -15.16 17.62
C VAL A 202 4.25 -14.28 17.08
N ILE A 203 3.98 -13.18 17.77
CA ILE A 203 2.97 -12.18 17.42
C ILE A 203 3.57 -10.77 17.43
N SER A 204 2.89 -9.82 16.81
CA SER A 204 3.24 -8.40 16.89
C SER A 204 2.01 -7.50 16.78
N ALA A 205 2.08 -6.35 17.42
CA ALA A 205 1.12 -5.26 17.21
C ALA A 205 1.33 -4.54 15.85
N GLY A 206 2.47 -4.78 15.19
CA GLY A 206 2.79 -4.26 13.86
C GLY A 206 3.84 -3.14 13.85
N HIS A 207 3.98 -2.47 12.72
CA HIS A 207 4.92 -1.36 12.56
C HIS A 207 4.52 -0.15 13.44
N LEU A 208 5.47 0.65 13.94
CA LEU A 208 5.13 1.80 14.80
C LEU A 208 4.23 2.82 14.09
N SER A 209 4.29 2.92 12.77
CA SER A 209 3.45 3.83 11.97
C SER A 209 2.14 3.20 11.51
N ASP A 210 1.78 2.02 12.03
CA ASP A 210 0.51 1.37 11.70
C ASP A 210 -0.62 2.05 12.49
N PRO A 211 -1.65 2.63 11.82
CA PRO A 211 -2.78 3.27 12.50
C PRO A 211 -3.57 2.31 13.40
N ASP A 212 -3.49 1.00 13.16
CA ASP A 212 -4.20 -0.03 13.93
C ASP A 212 -3.37 -0.64 15.05
N PHE A 213 -2.14 -0.17 15.30
CA PHE A 213 -1.19 -0.79 16.23
C PHE A 213 -1.80 -1.05 17.62
N ILE A 214 -2.38 -0.03 18.26
CA ILE A 214 -2.93 -0.16 19.61
C ILE A 214 -4.23 -0.97 19.63
N PHE A 215 -5.08 -0.86 18.62
CA PHE A 215 -6.29 -1.68 18.54
C PHE A 215 -5.94 -3.17 18.40
N ARG A 216 -4.95 -3.47 17.57
CA ARG A 216 -4.40 -4.82 17.42
C ARG A 216 -3.77 -5.32 18.72
N LEU A 217 -2.97 -4.50 19.39
CA LEU A 217 -2.39 -4.83 20.69
C LEU A 217 -3.48 -5.14 21.72
N LEU A 218 -4.53 -4.31 21.80
CA LEU A 218 -5.65 -4.54 22.72
C LEU A 218 -6.38 -5.85 22.40
N HIS A 219 -6.63 -6.19 21.13
CA HIS A 219 -7.20 -7.50 20.79
C HIS A 219 -6.30 -8.66 21.26
N LEU A 220 -5.00 -8.61 20.96
CA LEU A 220 -4.05 -9.66 21.38
C LEU A 220 -4.03 -9.83 22.91
N LEU A 221 -4.04 -8.72 23.64
CA LEU A 221 -4.12 -8.73 25.10
C LEU A 221 -5.45 -9.32 25.58
N ARG A 222 -6.59 -8.90 25.02
CA ARG A 222 -7.93 -9.37 25.40
C ARG A 222 -8.15 -10.87 25.15
N LEU A 223 -7.29 -11.52 24.36
CA LEU A 223 -7.28 -12.98 24.19
C LEU A 223 -6.49 -13.72 25.27
N SER A 224 -5.66 -13.03 26.04
CA SER A 224 -4.65 -13.64 26.92
C SER A 224 -5.06 -13.60 28.39
N ASN A 225 -4.68 -14.62 29.16
CA ASN A 225 -4.93 -14.66 30.60
C ASN A 225 -3.84 -13.95 31.39
N LEU A 226 -2.62 -13.89 30.87
CA LEU A 226 -1.47 -13.32 31.56
C LEU A 226 -0.53 -12.65 30.58
N THR A 227 0.17 -11.63 31.05
CA THR A 227 1.29 -11.03 30.35
C THR A 227 2.54 -10.97 31.19
N LEU A 228 3.69 -11.14 30.53
CA LEU A 228 5.02 -11.20 31.14
C LEU A 228 5.96 -10.24 30.42
N GLY A 229 6.90 -9.62 31.11
CA GLY A 229 7.93 -8.77 30.48
C GLY A 229 8.92 -8.21 31.50
N ALA A 230 10.10 -7.76 31.06
CA ALA A 230 11.18 -7.41 31.99
C ALA A 230 11.14 -5.96 32.52
N PHE A 231 10.59 -5.01 31.75
CA PHE A 231 10.79 -3.58 32.01
C PHE A 231 9.47 -2.80 32.05
N PRO A 232 9.40 -1.71 32.84
CA PRO A 232 8.28 -0.79 32.78
C PRO A 232 8.20 -0.17 31.37
N GLY A 233 7.12 -0.45 30.65
CA GLY A 233 6.90 0.05 29.30
C GLY A 233 5.41 0.08 28.96
N GLY A 234 5.07 0.62 27.78
CA GLY A 234 3.68 0.79 27.34
C GLY A 234 2.84 -0.49 27.41
N HIS A 235 3.46 -1.66 27.21
CA HIS A 235 2.79 -2.96 27.28
C HIS A 235 2.24 -3.28 28.68
N VAL A 236 2.90 -2.86 29.77
CA VAL A 236 2.40 -3.05 31.14
C VAL A 236 1.06 -2.35 31.30
N PHE A 237 1.01 -1.08 30.91
CA PHE A 237 -0.19 -0.25 31.00
C PHE A 237 -1.29 -0.77 30.07
N ALA A 238 -0.94 -1.18 28.85
CA ALA A 238 -1.88 -1.78 27.90
C ALA A 238 -2.50 -3.08 28.44
N SER A 239 -1.71 -3.96 29.07
CA SER A 239 -2.20 -5.20 29.69
C SER A 239 -3.28 -4.90 30.73
N LEU A 240 -2.99 -4.00 31.68
CA LEU A 240 -3.93 -3.68 32.75
C LEU A 240 -5.17 -2.95 32.23
N VAL A 241 -5.02 -2.07 31.24
CA VAL A 241 -6.16 -1.45 30.52
C VAL A 241 -7.03 -2.49 29.82
N ALA A 242 -6.44 -3.56 29.28
CA ALA A 242 -7.18 -4.69 28.72
C ALA A 242 -7.77 -5.63 29.81
N GLY A 243 -7.54 -5.34 31.09
CA GLY A 243 -7.96 -6.14 32.23
C GLY A 243 -7.15 -7.43 32.39
N VAL A 244 -5.92 -7.47 31.88
CA VAL A 244 -5.02 -8.65 31.91
C VAL A 244 -3.90 -8.40 32.91
N PRO A 245 -3.67 -9.30 33.88
CA PRO A 245 -2.54 -9.17 34.80
C PRO A 245 -1.18 -9.15 34.08
N PHE A 246 -0.24 -8.44 34.70
CA PHE A 246 1.14 -8.34 34.25
C PHE A 246 2.09 -8.75 35.37
N ILE A 247 3.12 -9.53 35.03
CA ILE A 247 4.22 -9.89 35.95
C ILE A 247 5.54 -9.44 35.34
N ALA A 248 6.32 -8.69 36.12
CA ALA A 248 7.67 -8.30 35.75
C ALA A 248 8.61 -9.53 35.87
N TRP A 249 9.12 -10.01 34.75
CA TRP A 249 9.99 -11.19 34.67
C TRP A 249 11.05 -11.03 33.59
N GLU A 250 12.31 -11.10 33.99
CA GLU A 250 13.49 -10.97 33.11
C GLU A 250 14.24 -12.32 33.02
N PRO A 251 13.89 -13.21 32.08
CA PRO A 251 14.49 -14.53 31.95
C PRO A 251 15.97 -14.50 31.53
N ALA A 252 16.42 -13.40 30.94
CA ALA A 252 17.81 -13.16 30.58
C ALA A 252 18.09 -11.65 30.66
N LYS A 253 19.25 -11.29 31.19
CA LYS A 253 19.66 -9.89 31.36
C LYS A 253 19.82 -9.22 29.99
N ALA A 254 19.07 -8.15 29.74
CA ALA A 254 19.26 -7.35 28.52
C ALA A 254 20.38 -6.32 28.71
N VAL A 255 21.36 -6.31 27.81
CA VAL A 255 22.37 -5.25 27.72
C VAL A 255 21.86 -4.16 26.79
N ALA A 256 21.80 -2.92 27.28
CA ALA A 256 21.41 -1.77 26.48
C ALA A 256 22.65 -1.01 25.99
N GLU A 257 22.83 -0.98 24.67
CA GLU A 257 23.71 -0.02 24.02
C GLU A 257 22.87 1.22 23.66
N ILE A 258 23.11 2.30 24.40
CA ILE A 258 22.43 3.59 24.22
C ILE A 258 23.33 4.48 23.36
N SER A 259 22.78 5.10 22.31
CA SER A 259 23.54 6.04 21.48
C SER A 259 24.10 7.20 22.32
N THR A 260 25.27 7.73 21.95
CA THR A 260 25.92 8.82 22.71
C THR A 260 25.02 10.05 22.84
N GLU A 261 24.30 10.38 21.77
CA GLU A 261 23.30 11.46 21.76
C GLU A 261 22.21 11.21 22.83
N PHE A 262 21.69 9.98 22.89
CA PHE A 262 20.63 9.64 23.84
C PHE A 262 21.14 9.47 25.27
N LYS A 263 22.41 9.11 25.49
CA LYS A 263 23.05 9.11 26.81
C LYS A 263 23.10 10.52 27.40
N ASN A 264 23.37 11.54 26.57
CA ASN A 264 23.38 12.92 27.02
C ASN A 264 21.96 13.40 27.40
N VAL A 265 20.94 12.93 26.69
CA VAL A 265 19.53 13.20 27.02
C VAL A 265 19.12 12.47 28.30
N LEU A 266 19.53 11.21 28.51
CA LEU A 266 19.17 10.43 29.71
C LEU A 266 19.96 10.81 30.96
N GLY A 267 21.04 11.59 30.83
CA GLY A 267 21.96 11.95 31.91
C GLY A 267 22.49 10.75 32.73
N SER A 268 23.34 11.03 33.72
CA SER A 268 23.95 9.98 34.56
C SER A 268 23.24 9.75 35.89
N GLN A 269 22.40 10.67 36.36
CA GLN A 269 21.73 10.60 37.66
C GLN A 269 20.20 10.53 37.52
N ARG A 270 19.59 9.60 38.27
CA ARG A 270 18.13 9.50 38.44
C ARG A 270 17.69 10.51 39.50
N SER A 271 16.56 11.19 39.28
CA SER A 271 15.93 11.99 40.33
C SER A 271 15.47 11.09 41.50
N PRO A 272 15.38 11.61 42.73
CA PRO A 272 14.78 10.88 43.85
C PRO A 272 13.37 10.38 43.52
N ASP A 273 12.59 11.22 42.85
CA ASP A 273 11.20 10.93 42.47
C ASP A 273 11.10 9.86 41.36
N LEU A 274 11.99 9.88 40.37
CA LEU A 274 12.11 8.79 39.38
C LEU A 274 12.45 7.48 40.07
N SER A 275 13.40 7.51 41.00
CA SER A 275 13.80 6.31 41.75
C SER A 275 12.65 5.78 42.61
N ALA A 276 11.91 6.66 43.29
CA ALA A 276 10.75 6.30 44.07
C ALA A 276 9.63 5.67 43.21
N ARG A 277 9.35 6.24 42.03
CA ARG A 277 8.36 5.67 41.09
C ARG A 277 8.78 4.31 40.53
N LEU A 278 10.06 4.13 40.21
CA LEU A 278 10.58 2.84 39.76
C LEU A 278 10.50 1.80 40.88
N ASN A 279 10.95 2.13 42.09
CA ASN A 279 10.84 1.24 43.24
C ASN A 279 9.38 0.88 43.56
N HIS A 280 8.46 1.84 43.41
CA HIS A 280 7.04 1.58 43.58
C HIS A 280 6.50 0.64 42.50
N TRP A 281 6.86 0.85 41.23
CA TRP A 281 6.53 -0.09 40.15
C TRP A 281 7.10 -1.49 40.43
N GLU A 282 8.36 -1.60 40.84
CA GLU A 282 8.97 -2.88 41.19
C GLU A 282 8.19 -3.58 42.30
N SER A 283 7.82 -2.85 43.37
CA SER A 283 7.03 -3.40 44.48
C SER A 283 5.63 -3.89 44.08
N LEU A 284 5.08 -3.40 42.97
CA LEU A 284 3.73 -3.75 42.51
C LEU A 284 3.71 -4.88 41.48
N PHE A 285 4.78 -5.05 40.70
CA PHE A 285 4.78 -5.94 39.54
C PHE A 285 5.87 -7.04 39.59
N GLN A 286 6.91 -6.90 40.41
CA GLN A 286 7.89 -7.97 40.59
C GLN A 286 7.34 -9.04 41.54
N PRO A 287 7.48 -10.34 41.19
CA PRO A 287 7.11 -11.41 42.11
C PRO A 287 8.03 -11.41 43.33
N GLU A 288 7.53 -11.87 44.48
CA GLU A 288 8.34 -12.09 45.69
C GLU A 288 9.37 -13.22 45.52
N GLN A 289 9.19 -14.07 44.50
CA GLN A 289 10.04 -15.22 44.21
C GLN A 289 11.31 -14.82 43.47
N ASP A 290 12.32 -15.72 43.51
CA ASP A 290 13.57 -15.54 42.77
C ASP A 290 13.27 -15.24 41.28
N PRO A 291 13.78 -14.12 40.72
CA PRO A 291 13.62 -13.78 39.30
C PRO A 291 14.04 -14.90 38.33
N ALA A 292 14.89 -15.83 38.78
CA ALA A 292 15.35 -16.98 38.01
C ALA A 292 14.32 -18.13 37.93
N GLU A 293 13.33 -18.15 38.84
CA GLU A 293 12.24 -19.11 38.86
C GLU A 293 11.04 -18.62 38.04
N ALA A 294 10.20 -19.55 37.58
CA ALA A 294 8.98 -19.17 36.88
C ALA A 294 7.98 -18.59 37.89
N PRO A 295 7.29 -17.49 37.54
CA PRO A 295 6.30 -16.90 38.43
C PRO A 295 5.18 -17.90 38.74
N THR A 296 4.76 -17.89 40.00
CA THR A 296 3.59 -18.63 40.52
C THR A 296 2.28 -18.18 39.86
N PRO A 297 1.20 -18.98 39.98
CA PRO A 297 -0.05 -18.77 39.25
C PRO A 297 -0.62 -17.34 39.28
N TYR A 298 -1.48 -17.10 38.29
CA TYR A 298 -2.32 -15.92 38.10
C TYR A 298 -2.70 -15.21 39.41
N GLN A 299 -2.29 -13.95 39.56
CA GLN A 299 -2.85 -13.05 40.55
C GLN A 299 -3.80 -12.07 39.84
N PRO A 300 -5.03 -11.87 40.35
CA PRO A 300 -5.89 -10.81 39.87
C PRO A 300 -5.20 -9.45 39.96
N ILE A 301 -5.59 -8.52 39.08
CA ILE A 301 -5.11 -7.13 39.17
C ILE A 301 -5.54 -6.56 40.52
N THR A 302 -4.59 -6.05 41.29
CA THR A 302 -4.88 -5.43 42.60
C THR A 302 -5.29 -3.97 42.43
N ALA A 303 -6.06 -3.43 43.37
CA ALA A 303 -6.43 -2.02 43.37
C ALA A 303 -5.20 -1.07 43.39
N ALA A 304 -4.08 -1.51 43.99
CA ALA A 304 -2.83 -0.74 43.99
C ALA A 304 -2.19 -0.69 42.59
N GLN A 305 -2.21 -1.80 41.85
CA GLN A 305 -1.76 -1.84 40.46
C GLN A 305 -2.66 -1.00 39.54
N GLU A 306 -3.99 -1.09 39.70
CA GLU A 306 -4.95 -0.26 38.96
C GLU A 306 -4.73 1.22 39.24
N GLY A 307 -4.66 1.61 40.51
CA GLY A 307 -4.43 3.02 40.90
C GLY A 307 -3.10 3.57 40.37
N PHE A 308 -2.04 2.76 40.36
CA PHE A 308 -0.77 3.15 39.74
C PHE A 308 -0.89 3.35 38.23
N VAL A 309 -1.55 2.44 37.51
CA VAL A 309 -1.75 2.54 36.06
C VAL A 309 -2.63 3.73 35.70
N ASP A 310 -3.71 3.95 36.45
CA ASP A 310 -4.64 5.05 36.22
C ASP A 310 -3.95 6.41 36.37
N MET A 311 -3.17 6.58 37.43
CA MET A 311 -2.33 7.77 37.61
C MET A 311 -1.34 7.93 36.45
N MET A 312 -0.62 6.89 36.07
CA MET A 312 0.40 6.98 35.00
C MET A 312 -0.19 7.25 33.61
N LEU A 313 -1.45 6.90 33.40
CA LEU A 313 -2.19 7.14 32.15
C LEU A 313 -3.06 8.41 32.18
N GLY A 314 -3.13 9.12 33.31
CA GLY A 314 -3.98 10.29 33.50
C GLY A 314 -5.48 9.96 33.32
N ARG A 315 -5.95 8.86 33.94
CA ARG A 315 -7.36 8.44 33.77
C ARG A 315 -8.35 9.49 34.25
N GLU A 316 -7.99 10.28 35.26
CA GLU A 316 -8.77 11.42 35.75
C GLU A 316 -9.02 12.50 34.70
N ASP A 317 -8.15 12.60 33.70
CA ASP A 317 -8.24 13.55 32.58
C ASP A 317 -8.88 12.92 31.32
N LEU A 318 -9.45 11.70 31.43
CA LEU A 318 -10.17 11.05 30.34
C LEU A 318 -11.56 11.71 30.15
N ILE A 319 -11.69 12.47 29.09
CA ILE A 319 -12.91 13.25 28.77
C ILE A 319 -13.77 12.63 27.66
N GLY A 320 -14.99 13.17 27.51
CA GLY A 320 -15.92 12.77 26.45
C GLY A 320 -15.45 13.18 25.04
N PRO A 321 -16.00 12.56 23.98
CA PRO A 321 -15.58 12.83 22.59
C PRO A 321 -15.78 14.29 22.16
N ASP A 322 -16.91 14.90 22.52
CA ASP A 322 -17.21 16.30 22.21
C ASP A 322 -16.27 17.27 22.92
N GLU A 323 -15.92 16.97 24.18
CA GLU A 323 -14.99 17.77 24.97
C GLU A 323 -13.57 17.65 24.43
N LEU A 324 -13.11 16.44 24.09
CA LEU A 324 -11.82 16.24 23.42
C LEU A 324 -11.78 17.01 22.10
N PHE A 325 -12.85 16.96 21.30
CA PHE A 325 -12.93 17.71 20.05
C PHE A 325 -12.86 19.23 20.28
N ALA A 326 -13.53 19.74 21.32
CA ALA A 326 -13.45 21.15 21.71
C ALA A 326 -12.03 21.54 22.16
N GLN A 327 -11.37 20.70 22.97
CA GLN A 327 -9.99 20.93 23.41
C GLN A 327 -9.02 20.96 22.22
N LEU A 328 -9.09 19.96 21.32
CA LEU A 328 -8.27 19.91 20.11
C LEU A 328 -8.50 21.15 19.23
N ARG A 329 -9.75 21.59 19.06
CA ARG A 329 -10.06 22.82 18.30
C ARG A 329 -9.49 24.08 18.96
N SER A 330 -9.41 24.12 20.29
CA SER A 330 -8.89 25.28 21.01
C SER A 330 -7.41 25.58 20.75
N PHE A 331 -6.64 24.65 20.15
CA PHE A 331 -5.24 24.86 19.76
C PHE A 331 -5.05 25.54 18.40
N GLY A 332 -6.13 25.95 17.71
CA GLY A 332 -5.98 26.88 16.60
C GLY A 332 -5.72 26.25 15.23
N TYR A 333 -6.35 25.12 14.92
CA TYR A 333 -6.80 25.03 13.52
C TYR A 333 -7.80 26.17 13.31
N PRO A 334 -7.73 26.91 12.20
CA PRO A 334 -8.82 27.76 11.77
C PRO A 334 -9.97 26.87 11.26
N TYR A 335 -10.47 25.96 12.10
CA TYR A 335 -11.88 25.65 12.05
C TYR A 335 -12.52 26.88 12.66
N MET A 336 -13.17 27.67 11.82
CA MET A 336 -14.09 28.68 12.31
C MET A 336 -14.94 28.04 13.41
N SER A 337 -14.87 28.57 14.63
CA SER A 337 -15.68 28.11 15.75
C SER A 337 -17.17 28.18 15.36
N ALA A 338 -18.09 27.62 16.15
CA ALA A 338 -19.50 27.84 15.84
C ALA A 338 -19.81 29.35 15.78
N GLU A 339 -19.21 30.11 16.69
CA GLU A 339 -19.27 31.57 16.74
C GLU A 339 -18.55 32.23 15.57
N SER A 340 -17.37 31.75 15.15
CA SER A 340 -16.70 32.31 13.95
C SER A 340 -17.46 31.94 12.68
N ARG A 341 -18.10 30.76 12.60
CA ARG A 341 -19.00 30.36 11.50
C ARG A 341 -20.21 31.26 11.42
N GLN A 342 -20.83 31.51 12.57
CA GLN A 342 -21.93 32.44 12.67
C GLN A 342 -21.47 33.86 12.33
N ALA A 343 -20.33 34.32 12.85
CA ALA A 343 -19.79 35.65 12.57
C ALA A 343 -19.40 35.83 11.10
N LEU A 344 -18.91 34.79 10.42
CA LEU A 344 -18.60 34.85 8.99
C LEU A 344 -19.85 34.73 8.12
N ASP A 345 -20.84 33.91 8.51
CA ASP A 345 -22.17 33.87 7.86
C ASP A 345 -22.86 35.24 8.03
N GLU A 346 -22.81 35.85 9.21
CA GLU A 346 -23.27 37.21 9.49
C GLU A 346 -22.47 38.25 8.70
N HIS A 347 -21.14 38.12 8.62
CA HIS A 347 -20.29 39.01 7.81
C HIS A 347 -20.66 38.95 6.33
N PHE A 348 -20.85 37.76 5.77
CA PHE A 348 -21.25 37.60 4.38
C PHE A 348 -22.70 38.01 4.12
N ARG A 349 -23.63 37.74 5.04
CA ARG A 349 -25.01 38.28 4.98
C ARG A 349 -25.02 39.80 5.01
N LYS A 350 -24.23 40.40 5.90
CA LYS A 350 -24.05 41.84 6.00
C LYS A 350 -23.45 42.38 4.70
N ARG A 351 -22.41 41.75 4.16
CA ARG A 351 -21.81 42.12 2.88
C ARG A 351 -22.80 42.02 1.71
N TYR A 352 -23.68 41.02 1.70
CA TYR A 352 -24.75 40.89 0.72
C TYR A 352 -25.87 41.91 0.88
N ALA A 353 -26.14 42.37 2.11
CA ALA A 353 -27.09 43.43 2.38
C ALA A 353 -26.51 44.82 1.99
N GLU A 354 -25.23 45.04 2.27
CA GLU A 354 -24.52 46.29 1.97
C GLU A 354 -24.15 46.40 0.48
N ASN A 355 -23.97 45.28 -0.21
CA ASN A 355 -23.52 45.27 -1.59
C ASN A 355 -24.22 44.16 -2.39
N PRO A 356 -25.45 44.41 -2.86
CA PRO A 356 -26.29 43.42 -3.54
C PRO A 356 -25.69 42.83 -4.82
N GLU A 357 -24.76 43.55 -5.45
CA GLU A 357 -24.05 43.17 -6.67
C GLU A 357 -22.94 42.13 -6.45
N VAL A 358 -22.54 41.88 -5.20
CA VAL A 358 -21.51 40.88 -4.89
C VAL A 358 -22.11 39.49 -5.14
N THR A 359 -21.32 38.61 -5.77
CA THR A 359 -21.66 37.21 -6.07
C THR A 359 -20.70 36.25 -5.35
N ASP A 360 -21.06 34.96 -5.27
CA ASP A 360 -20.25 33.86 -4.69
C ASP A 360 -19.80 34.00 -3.23
N CYS A 361 -20.40 34.85 -2.39
CA CYS A 361 -19.97 34.96 -1.00
C CYS A 361 -20.10 33.63 -0.26
N PHE A 362 -21.24 32.94 -0.37
CA PHE A 362 -21.41 31.65 0.29
C PHE A 362 -20.65 30.55 -0.44
N ALA A 363 -20.49 30.62 -1.76
CA ALA A 363 -19.70 29.66 -2.54
C ALA A 363 -18.20 29.68 -2.17
N ARG A 364 -17.62 30.86 -1.93
CA ARG A 364 -16.24 30.99 -1.44
C ARG A 364 -16.08 30.42 -0.04
N LEU A 365 -17.10 30.60 0.82
CA LEU A 365 -17.11 29.96 2.13
C LEU A 365 -17.27 28.43 2.01
N ALA A 366 -18.11 27.98 1.08
CA ALA A 366 -18.32 26.57 0.79
C ALA A 366 -17.02 25.89 0.35
N GLU A 367 -16.14 26.58 -0.39
CA GLU A 367 -14.83 26.06 -0.76
C GLU A 367 -13.97 25.73 0.46
N GLY A 368 -13.98 26.59 1.50
CA GLY A 368 -13.33 26.30 2.76
C GLY A 368 -13.89 25.03 3.42
N PHE A 369 -15.22 24.87 3.44
CA PHE A 369 -15.84 23.65 3.98
C PHE A 369 -15.55 22.40 3.13
N ALA A 370 -15.50 22.53 1.81
CA ALA A 370 -15.14 21.46 0.88
C ALA A 370 -13.68 20.99 1.07
N GLN A 371 -12.75 21.92 1.29
CA GLN A 371 -11.35 21.61 1.65
C GLN A 371 -11.21 20.92 3.01
N LEU A 372 -12.21 21.05 3.88
CA LEU A 372 -12.33 20.34 5.15
C LEU A 372 -13.17 19.05 5.02
N LYS A 373 -13.55 18.66 3.80
CA LYS A 373 -14.44 17.53 3.48
C LYS A 373 -15.78 17.57 4.22
N ASN A 374 -16.21 18.75 4.68
CA ASN A 374 -17.54 18.95 5.24
C ASN A 374 -18.53 19.26 4.12
N TRP A 375 -18.81 18.21 3.32
CA TRP A 375 -19.64 18.32 2.13
C TRP A 375 -21.04 18.86 2.41
N PRO A 376 -21.80 18.40 3.43
CA PRO A 376 -23.13 18.92 3.71
C PRO A 376 -23.15 20.44 3.91
N ALA A 377 -22.23 20.96 4.72
CA ALA A 377 -22.15 22.41 4.96
C ALA A 377 -21.74 23.19 3.70
N ALA A 378 -20.84 22.65 2.89
CA ALA A 378 -20.48 23.26 1.61
C ALA A 378 -21.69 23.33 0.66
N PHE A 379 -22.50 22.27 0.58
CA PHE A 379 -23.69 22.26 -0.29
C PHE A 379 -24.81 23.16 0.21
N ASP A 380 -25.05 23.24 1.52
CA ASP A 380 -26.03 24.17 2.08
C ASP A 380 -25.67 25.62 1.72
N LEU A 381 -24.38 25.97 1.75
CA LEU A 381 -23.89 27.29 1.37
C LEU A 381 -24.01 27.56 -0.14
N ILE A 382 -23.68 26.58 -0.99
CA ILE A 382 -23.88 26.69 -2.44
C ILE A 382 -25.38 26.83 -2.76
N ALA A 383 -26.24 26.08 -2.09
CA ALA A 383 -27.69 26.15 -2.27
C ALA A 383 -28.25 27.54 -1.92
N LYS A 384 -27.70 28.20 -0.88
CA LYS A 384 -28.05 29.60 -0.56
C LYS A 384 -27.71 30.54 -1.72
N ASP A 385 -26.50 30.50 -2.27
CA ASP A 385 -26.14 31.35 -3.41
C ASP A 385 -26.97 31.02 -4.66
N ARG A 386 -27.35 29.75 -4.85
CA ARG A 386 -28.23 29.33 -5.95
C ARG A 386 -29.66 29.86 -5.78
N GLN A 387 -30.23 29.79 -4.57
CA GLN A 387 -31.56 30.34 -4.24
C GLN A 387 -31.63 31.86 -4.39
N LEU A 388 -30.52 32.55 -4.11
CA LEU A 388 -30.41 34.00 -4.27
C LEU A 388 -30.09 34.42 -5.71
N GLU A 389 -29.97 33.48 -6.66
CA GLU A 389 -29.52 33.72 -8.04
C GLU A 389 -28.16 34.43 -8.14
N ARG A 390 -27.29 34.22 -7.15
CA ARG A 390 -25.96 34.86 -7.01
C ARG A 390 -24.79 33.91 -7.20
N LEU A 391 -25.06 32.63 -7.45
CA LEU A 391 -24.02 31.63 -7.74
C LEU A 391 -23.50 31.82 -9.16
N THR A 392 -22.23 32.22 -9.29
CA THR A 392 -21.61 32.42 -10.58
C THR A 392 -21.41 31.10 -11.32
N PRO A 393 -21.30 31.14 -12.66
CA PRO A 393 -21.01 29.97 -13.46
C PRO A 393 -19.73 29.22 -13.05
N HIS A 394 -18.67 29.93 -12.61
CA HIS A 394 -17.43 29.31 -12.14
C HIS A 394 -17.62 28.57 -10.80
N ALA A 395 -18.40 29.14 -9.88
CA ALA A 395 -18.73 28.47 -8.63
C ALA A 395 -19.61 27.22 -8.86
N GLU A 396 -20.48 27.25 -9.86
CA GLU A 396 -21.27 26.11 -10.30
C GLU A 396 -20.36 24.95 -10.79
N LEU A 397 -19.33 25.24 -11.61
CA LEU A 397 -18.34 24.23 -12.05
C LEU A 397 -17.56 23.61 -10.88
N ARG A 398 -17.16 24.42 -9.88
CA ARG A 398 -16.50 23.89 -8.67
C ARG A 398 -17.42 22.97 -7.87
N SER A 399 -18.70 23.33 -7.75
CA SER A 399 -19.70 22.49 -7.08
C SER A 399 -19.85 21.13 -7.77
N ALA A 400 -19.80 21.10 -9.11
CA ALA A 400 -19.84 19.86 -9.89
C ALA A 400 -18.71 18.89 -9.50
N GLN A 401 -17.48 19.38 -9.35
CA GLN A 401 -16.34 18.54 -8.94
C GLN A 401 -16.54 17.94 -7.53
N TRP A 402 -17.12 18.70 -6.62
CA TRP A 402 -17.41 18.20 -5.27
C TRP A 402 -18.50 17.13 -5.28
N LEU A 403 -19.56 17.32 -6.08
CA LEU A 403 -20.63 16.33 -6.25
C LEU A 403 -20.10 15.03 -6.84
N GLN A 404 -19.22 15.11 -7.84
CA GLN A 404 -18.60 13.94 -8.46
C GLN A 404 -17.80 13.11 -7.45
N ARG A 405 -17.01 13.75 -6.58
CA ARG A 405 -16.22 13.06 -5.54
C ARG A 405 -17.07 12.36 -4.48
N MET A 406 -18.35 12.71 -4.36
CA MET A 406 -19.31 12.04 -3.48
C MET A 406 -20.11 10.95 -4.20
N GLY A 407 -19.86 10.70 -5.49
CA GLY A 407 -20.65 9.78 -6.29
C GLY A 407 -22.03 10.33 -6.70
N ARG A 408 -22.27 11.64 -6.55
CA ARG A 408 -23.51 12.31 -7.02
C ARG A 408 -23.36 12.81 -8.45
N GLU A 409 -23.14 11.86 -9.36
CA GLU A 409 -22.74 12.15 -10.74
C GLU A 409 -23.80 12.92 -11.54
N SER A 410 -25.08 12.53 -11.46
CA SER A 410 -26.15 13.23 -12.19
C SER A 410 -26.21 14.72 -11.81
N ASP A 411 -26.10 15.01 -10.52
CA ASP A 411 -26.12 16.38 -10.01
C ASP A 411 -24.88 17.17 -10.47
N ALA A 412 -23.72 16.51 -10.56
CA ALA A 412 -22.50 17.12 -11.07
C ALA A 412 -22.66 17.52 -12.55
N LEU A 413 -23.22 16.64 -13.39
CA LEU A 413 -23.50 16.91 -14.80
C LEU A 413 -24.47 18.08 -14.97
N ASP A 414 -25.51 18.14 -14.13
CA ASP A 414 -26.48 19.24 -14.18
C ASP A 414 -25.87 20.57 -13.77
N CYS A 415 -24.98 20.59 -12.77
CA CYS A 415 -24.22 21.80 -12.42
C CYS A 415 -23.37 22.29 -13.60
N VAL A 416 -22.69 21.41 -14.34
CA VAL A 416 -21.92 21.79 -15.54
C VAL A 416 -22.81 22.39 -16.62
N ARG A 417 -23.95 21.75 -16.93
CA ARG A 417 -24.92 22.25 -17.92
C ARG A 417 -25.47 23.62 -17.55
N GLN A 418 -25.80 23.82 -16.27
CA GLN A 418 -26.28 25.09 -15.75
C GLN A 418 -25.20 26.17 -15.85
N ALA A 419 -23.94 25.86 -15.51
CA ALA A 419 -22.82 26.76 -15.68
C ALA A 419 -22.67 27.24 -17.13
N TYR A 420 -22.71 26.30 -18.09
CA TYR A 420 -22.62 26.59 -19.53
C TYR A 420 -23.81 27.35 -20.09
N THR A 421 -25.00 27.12 -19.55
CA THR A 421 -26.19 27.89 -19.93
C THR A 421 -26.05 29.35 -19.49
N LYS A 422 -25.50 29.57 -18.29
CA LYS A 422 -25.31 30.91 -17.72
C LYS A 422 -24.14 31.67 -18.37
N ASP A 423 -23.03 31.01 -18.68
CA ASP A 423 -21.90 31.61 -19.42
C ASP A 423 -21.35 30.63 -20.47
N PRO A 424 -21.77 30.78 -21.75
CA PRO A 424 -21.32 29.92 -22.83
C PRO A 424 -19.81 29.99 -23.14
N ARG A 425 -19.09 30.98 -22.59
CA ARG A 425 -17.63 31.16 -22.81
C ARG A 425 -16.81 30.28 -21.87
N LEU A 426 -17.41 29.69 -20.84
CA LEU A 426 -16.72 28.76 -19.96
C LEU A 426 -16.20 27.54 -20.72
N GLN A 427 -15.13 26.97 -20.20
CA GLN A 427 -14.41 25.82 -20.76
C GLN A 427 -14.29 24.71 -19.71
N ASP A 428 -14.02 23.49 -20.18
CA ASP A 428 -13.58 22.33 -19.37
C ASP A 428 -14.51 21.81 -18.26
N GLY A 429 -15.79 22.15 -18.26
CA GLY A 429 -16.72 21.75 -17.23
C GLY A 429 -16.92 20.24 -17.16
N PHE A 430 -17.16 19.58 -18.30
CA PHE A 430 -17.24 18.12 -18.35
C PHE A 430 -15.84 17.49 -18.27
N ALA A 431 -14.83 18.13 -18.84
CA ALA A 431 -13.44 17.69 -18.76
C ALA A 431 -12.92 17.62 -17.32
N MET A 432 -13.30 18.55 -16.45
CA MET A 432 -13.01 18.52 -15.02
C MET A 432 -13.61 17.30 -14.32
N LEU A 433 -14.80 16.84 -14.75
CA LEU A 433 -15.44 15.63 -14.21
C LEU A 433 -14.76 14.35 -14.73
N SER A 434 -14.21 14.38 -15.94
CA SER A 434 -13.53 13.23 -16.55
C SER A 434 -12.33 12.73 -15.74
N GLN A 435 -11.69 13.59 -14.95
CA GLN A 435 -10.53 13.25 -14.13
C GLN A 435 -10.83 12.14 -13.11
N GLU A 436 -12.04 12.14 -12.55
CA GLU A 436 -12.46 11.09 -11.63
C GLU A 436 -12.71 9.77 -12.37
N ALA A 437 -13.27 9.81 -13.58
CA ALA A 437 -13.42 8.63 -14.42
C ALA A 437 -12.06 8.05 -14.84
N ILE A 438 -11.09 8.91 -15.19
CA ILE A 438 -9.69 8.51 -15.45
C ILE A 438 -9.07 7.85 -14.22
N ARG A 439 -9.25 8.43 -13.03
CA ARG A 439 -8.75 7.86 -11.76
C ARG A 439 -9.33 6.47 -11.49
N LEU A 440 -10.60 6.26 -11.85
CA LEU A 440 -11.31 4.99 -11.74
C LEU A 440 -11.09 4.05 -12.94
N ARG A 441 -10.29 4.46 -13.94
CA ARG A 441 -10.02 3.74 -15.19
C ARG A 441 -11.28 3.45 -16.04
N ASP A 442 -12.33 4.25 -15.90
CA ASP A 442 -13.51 4.22 -16.75
C ASP A 442 -13.27 5.11 -18.00
N TRP A 443 -12.48 4.56 -18.93
CA TRP A 443 -12.02 5.30 -20.11
C TRP A 443 -13.15 5.73 -21.05
N ARG A 444 -14.20 4.90 -21.19
CA ARG A 444 -15.35 5.22 -22.05
C ARG A 444 -16.13 6.41 -21.50
N LYS A 445 -16.37 6.44 -20.19
CA LYS A 445 -17.02 7.57 -19.54
C LYS A 445 -16.17 8.83 -19.57
N ALA A 446 -14.87 8.70 -19.30
CA ALA A 446 -13.94 9.82 -19.43
C ALA A 446 -14.02 10.43 -20.84
N GLN A 447 -14.04 9.59 -21.87
CA GLN A 447 -14.18 10.04 -23.26
C GLN A 447 -15.52 10.73 -23.49
N TYR A 448 -16.64 10.12 -23.07
CA TYR A 448 -17.96 10.72 -23.23
C TYR A 448 -18.02 12.13 -22.65
N LEU A 449 -17.43 12.35 -21.47
CA LEU A 449 -17.38 13.67 -20.83
C LEU A 449 -16.51 14.65 -21.62
N LEU A 450 -15.33 14.23 -22.07
CA LEU A 450 -14.42 15.07 -22.85
C LEU A 450 -14.98 15.38 -24.25
N ASP A 451 -15.73 14.45 -24.86
CA ASP A 451 -16.45 14.62 -26.13
C ASP A 451 -17.45 15.79 -26.04
N GLN A 452 -18.13 15.97 -24.90
CA GLN A 452 -19.09 17.07 -24.71
C GLN A 452 -18.41 18.45 -24.83
N ASP A 453 -17.27 18.63 -24.17
CA ASP A 453 -16.52 19.90 -24.22
C ASP A 453 -15.82 20.07 -25.58
N ALA A 454 -15.27 19.00 -26.14
CA ALA A 454 -14.62 19.01 -27.45
C ALA A 454 -15.59 19.41 -28.57
N ALA A 455 -16.76 18.76 -28.64
CA ALA A 455 -17.77 19.02 -29.69
C ALA A 455 -18.35 20.44 -29.61
N ALA A 456 -18.39 21.03 -28.40
CA ALA A 456 -18.82 22.40 -28.19
C ALA A 456 -17.70 23.45 -28.41
N GLY A 457 -16.47 23.03 -28.74
CA GLY A 457 -15.31 23.93 -28.82
C GLY A 457 -14.89 24.53 -27.47
N ARG A 458 -15.27 23.87 -26.36
CA ARG A 458 -15.03 24.29 -24.97
C ARG A 458 -13.90 23.56 -24.28
N LEU A 459 -13.30 22.55 -24.92
CA LEU A 459 -12.16 21.84 -24.36
C LEU A 459 -10.89 22.67 -24.54
N SER A 460 -10.30 23.10 -23.43
CA SER A 460 -9.00 23.74 -23.42
C SER A 460 -7.91 22.74 -23.79
N LEU A 461 -6.78 23.25 -24.23
CA LEU A 461 -5.68 22.42 -24.70
C LEU A 461 -5.02 21.61 -23.59
N ASN A 462 -5.06 22.10 -22.34
CA ASN A 462 -4.60 21.37 -21.17
C ASN A 462 -5.36 20.05 -21.02
N TYR A 463 -6.69 20.08 -21.12
CA TYR A 463 -7.50 18.87 -21.11
C TYR A 463 -7.49 18.13 -22.45
N GLY A 464 -7.14 18.80 -23.55
CA GLY A 464 -6.92 18.20 -24.87
C GLY A 464 -5.87 17.08 -24.86
N LEU A 465 -4.80 17.21 -24.06
CA LEU A 465 -3.80 16.13 -23.90
C LEU A 465 -4.36 14.94 -23.11
N SER A 466 -5.04 15.19 -21.98
CA SER A 466 -5.75 14.12 -21.25
C SER A 466 -6.77 13.42 -22.15
N TYR A 467 -7.43 14.17 -23.03
CA TYR A 467 -8.36 13.63 -23.99
C TYR A 467 -7.70 12.80 -25.07
N ALA A 468 -6.57 13.25 -25.62
CA ALA A 468 -5.78 12.42 -26.53
C ALA A 468 -5.36 11.09 -25.87
N GLN A 469 -4.96 11.09 -24.58
CA GLN A 469 -4.66 9.87 -23.83
C GLN A 469 -5.89 8.95 -23.71
N VAL A 470 -7.05 9.52 -23.34
CA VAL A 470 -8.31 8.78 -23.22
C VAL A 470 -8.75 8.20 -24.56
N LEU A 471 -8.63 8.97 -25.65
CA LEU A 471 -8.94 8.52 -27.01
C LEU A 471 -8.08 7.34 -27.41
N VAL A 472 -6.76 7.38 -27.16
CA VAL A 472 -5.88 6.23 -27.44
C VAL A 472 -6.26 5.01 -26.60
N ARG A 473 -6.60 5.18 -25.33
CA ARG A 473 -7.06 4.07 -24.47
C ARG A 473 -8.35 3.42 -24.98
N ASN A 474 -9.20 4.18 -25.68
CA ASN A 474 -10.40 3.67 -26.33
C ASN A 474 -10.21 3.30 -27.82
N GLY A 475 -8.97 3.35 -28.34
CA GLY A 475 -8.65 2.99 -29.73
C GLY A 475 -8.91 4.07 -30.79
N GLU A 476 -9.24 5.30 -30.39
CA GLU A 476 -9.57 6.41 -31.29
C GLU A 476 -8.33 7.22 -31.71
N ASN A 477 -7.36 6.52 -32.32
CA ASN A 477 -6.03 7.04 -32.61
C ASN A 477 -6.02 8.28 -33.53
N GLU A 478 -6.88 8.34 -34.56
CA GLU A 478 -6.91 9.50 -35.47
C GLU A 478 -7.33 10.79 -34.75
N ARG A 479 -8.35 10.73 -33.89
CA ARG A 479 -8.79 11.87 -33.08
C ARG A 479 -7.75 12.26 -32.05
N ALA A 480 -7.06 11.27 -31.46
CA ALA A 480 -5.94 11.56 -30.56
C ALA A 480 -4.85 12.35 -31.28
N HIS A 481 -4.44 11.92 -32.49
CA HIS A 481 -3.47 12.64 -33.31
C HIS A 481 -3.89 14.07 -33.64
N HIS A 482 -5.18 14.30 -33.93
CA HIS A 482 -5.70 15.64 -34.15
C HIS A 482 -5.47 16.56 -32.93
N TRP A 483 -5.80 16.09 -31.74
CA TRP A 483 -5.60 16.86 -30.50
C TRP A 483 -4.13 17.08 -30.17
N MET A 484 -3.26 16.10 -30.46
CA MET A 484 -1.82 16.26 -30.31
C MET A 484 -1.24 17.31 -31.26
N ALA A 485 -1.60 17.23 -32.54
CA ALA A 485 -1.14 18.19 -33.55
C ALA A 485 -1.56 19.61 -33.19
N ARG A 486 -2.77 19.77 -32.66
CA ARG A 486 -3.27 21.04 -32.14
C ARG A 486 -2.46 21.54 -30.93
N ALA A 487 -2.22 20.69 -29.93
CA ALA A 487 -1.42 21.04 -28.75
C ALA A 487 0.02 21.46 -29.13
N GLN A 488 0.62 20.79 -30.11
CA GLN A 488 1.94 21.13 -30.64
C GLN A 488 1.95 22.46 -31.39
N ALA A 489 0.96 22.71 -32.26
CA ALA A 489 0.87 23.94 -33.05
C ALA A 489 0.73 25.20 -32.17
N GLU A 490 0.10 25.07 -31.01
CA GLU A 490 -0.12 26.18 -30.08
C GLU A 490 1.04 26.38 -29.09
N ASN A 491 2.12 25.59 -29.18
CA ASN A 491 3.34 25.65 -28.34
C ASN A 491 3.05 25.60 -26.83
N LEU A 492 1.99 24.88 -26.44
CA LEU A 492 1.52 24.82 -25.05
C LEU A 492 2.14 23.70 -24.23
N CYS A 493 2.90 22.80 -24.86
CA CYS A 493 3.51 21.68 -24.16
C CYS A 493 4.62 22.20 -23.22
N GLN A 494 4.31 22.26 -21.94
CA GLN A 494 5.29 22.39 -20.88
C GLN A 494 6.14 21.12 -20.80
N GLU A 495 7.25 21.14 -20.06
CA GLU A 495 8.17 20.01 -19.92
C GLU A 495 7.47 18.68 -19.58
N LYS A 496 6.39 18.73 -18.79
CA LYS A 496 5.58 17.55 -18.42
C LYS A 496 4.73 16.99 -19.58
N ASP A 497 4.31 17.84 -20.50
CA ASP A 497 3.36 17.50 -21.56
C ASP A 497 4.01 16.73 -22.72
N TRP A 498 5.34 16.85 -22.88
CA TRP A 498 6.08 16.15 -23.93
C TRP A 498 6.21 14.65 -23.67
N VAL A 499 6.34 14.26 -22.40
CA VAL A 499 6.29 12.85 -22.00
C VAL A 499 4.94 12.25 -22.37
N ASP A 500 3.86 12.96 -22.09
CA ASP A 500 2.51 12.52 -22.43
C ASP A 500 2.31 12.40 -23.96
N LEU A 501 2.78 13.38 -24.73
CA LEU A 501 2.74 13.31 -26.20
C LEU A 501 3.51 12.11 -26.76
N TRP A 502 4.70 11.85 -26.23
CA TRP A 502 5.52 10.74 -26.65
C TRP A 502 4.89 9.38 -26.28
N TRP A 503 4.28 9.25 -25.09
CA TRP A 503 3.48 8.08 -24.72
C TRP A 503 2.30 7.84 -25.66
N ILE A 504 1.59 8.92 -26.03
CA ILE A 504 0.49 8.84 -26.98
C ILE A 504 1.02 8.36 -28.34
N LYS A 505 2.15 8.91 -28.84
CA LYS A 505 2.81 8.44 -30.07
C LYS A 505 3.18 6.95 -30.02
N MET A 506 3.74 6.48 -28.90
CA MET A 506 4.03 5.05 -28.71
C MET A 506 2.76 4.20 -28.77
N ALA A 507 1.71 4.64 -28.10
CA ALA A 507 0.46 3.92 -28.03
C ALA A 507 -0.33 3.97 -29.35
N THR A 508 -0.12 5.00 -30.18
CA THR A 508 -0.59 5.06 -31.57
C THR A 508 0.38 4.41 -32.58
N ARG A 509 1.50 3.83 -32.11
CA ARG A 509 2.56 3.17 -32.92
C ARG A 509 3.27 4.09 -33.91
N ASP A 510 3.22 5.40 -33.71
CA ASP A 510 4.10 6.35 -34.40
C ASP A 510 5.45 6.38 -33.67
N TYR A 511 6.23 5.30 -33.81
CA TYR A 511 7.49 5.13 -33.10
C TYR A 511 8.56 6.14 -33.56
N GLU A 512 8.58 6.50 -34.84
CA GLU A 512 9.49 7.51 -35.37
C GLU A 512 9.18 8.90 -34.79
N GLY A 513 7.90 9.29 -34.79
CA GLY A 513 7.46 10.54 -34.16
C GLY A 513 7.70 10.54 -32.65
N ALA A 514 7.55 9.38 -32.02
CA ALA A 514 7.88 9.19 -30.62
C ALA A 514 9.37 9.41 -30.33
N ILE A 515 10.25 8.74 -31.08
CA ILE A 515 11.71 8.89 -30.97
C ILE A 515 12.12 10.34 -31.22
N ALA A 516 11.58 11.00 -32.24
CA ALA A 516 11.90 12.40 -32.53
C ALA A 516 11.59 13.35 -31.36
N LEU A 517 10.45 13.16 -30.70
CA LEU A 517 10.07 13.94 -29.51
C LEU A 517 11.01 13.65 -28.33
N ALA A 518 11.22 12.38 -28.01
CA ALA A 518 12.06 11.96 -26.90
C ALA A 518 13.53 12.39 -27.09
N ARG A 519 14.06 12.33 -28.31
CA ARG A 519 15.39 12.85 -28.66
C ARG A 519 15.52 14.34 -28.40
N ARG A 520 14.54 15.12 -28.84
CA ARG A 520 14.54 16.57 -28.63
C ARG A 520 14.50 16.93 -27.14
N ASP A 521 13.85 16.11 -26.31
CA ASP A 521 13.84 16.27 -24.86
C ASP A 521 15.15 15.80 -24.21
N LEU A 522 15.77 14.74 -24.72
CA LEU A 522 17.10 14.30 -24.31
C LEU A 522 18.16 15.37 -24.60
N GLU A 523 18.19 15.92 -25.82
CA GLU A 523 19.12 16.96 -26.24
C GLU A 523 18.96 18.26 -25.44
N ALA A 524 17.75 18.52 -24.93
CA ALA A 524 17.47 19.66 -24.07
C ALA A 524 17.68 19.37 -22.57
N GLY A 525 18.14 18.17 -22.19
CA GLY A 525 18.35 17.78 -20.79
C GLY A 525 17.06 17.65 -19.97
N ARG A 526 15.90 17.51 -20.63
CA ARG A 526 14.58 17.40 -19.98
C ARG A 526 14.15 15.96 -19.70
N LEU A 527 14.77 14.99 -20.36
CA LEU A 527 14.36 13.60 -20.26
C LEU A 527 14.87 12.97 -18.96
N SER A 528 13.96 12.57 -18.06
CA SER A 528 14.30 11.83 -16.84
C SER A 528 14.99 10.50 -17.15
N LEU A 529 15.65 9.87 -16.17
CA LEU A 529 16.27 8.54 -16.35
C LEU A 529 15.27 7.48 -16.85
N GLU A 530 14.03 7.51 -16.37
CA GLU A 530 12.99 6.60 -16.83
C GLU A 530 12.60 6.90 -18.29
N GLY A 531 12.51 8.17 -18.68
CA GLY A 531 12.27 8.56 -20.07
C GLY A 531 13.43 8.17 -21.00
N GLN A 532 14.67 8.29 -20.52
CA GLN A 532 15.87 7.88 -21.26
C GLN A 532 15.91 6.36 -21.46
N TRP A 533 15.55 5.58 -20.43
CA TRP A 533 15.39 4.13 -20.54
C TRP A 533 14.37 3.78 -21.64
N GLN A 534 13.20 4.40 -21.61
CA GLN A 534 12.15 4.09 -22.57
C GLN A 534 12.48 4.56 -24.00
N LEU A 535 13.29 5.62 -24.15
CA LEU A 535 13.86 5.98 -25.45
C LEU A 535 14.82 4.90 -25.97
N ALA A 536 15.66 4.32 -25.11
CA ALA A 536 16.53 3.20 -25.50
C ALA A 536 15.70 1.97 -25.94
N GLU A 537 14.61 1.66 -25.21
CA GLU A 537 13.65 0.61 -25.57
C GLU A 537 13.02 0.87 -26.95
N LEU A 538 12.66 2.12 -27.26
CA LEU A 538 12.10 2.49 -28.55
C LEU A 538 13.09 2.38 -29.71
N TYR A 539 14.33 2.84 -29.50
CA TYR A 539 15.39 2.65 -30.49
C TYR A 539 15.52 1.17 -30.84
N GLU A 540 15.56 0.31 -29.82
CA GLU A 540 15.66 -1.13 -30.04
C GLU A 540 14.43 -1.69 -30.79
N ARG A 541 13.21 -1.27 -30.45
CA ARG A 541 11.99 -1.69 -31.16
C ARG A 541 11.96 -1.24 -32.62
N CYS A 542 12.61 -0.13 -32.95
CA CYS A 542 12.74 0.36 -34.33
C CYS A 542 13.94 -0.23 -35.07
N GLY A 543 14.71 -1.12 -34.43
CA GLY A 543 15.94 -1.70 -35.00
C GLY A 543 17.14 -0.74 -34.98
N GLU A 544 17.05 0.39 -34.27
CA GLU A 544 18.14 1.33 -34.02
C GLU A 544 19.01 0.88 -32.82
N THR A 545 19.47 -0.37 -32.85
CA THR A 545 20.18 -1.01 -31.72
C THR A 545 21.44 -0.25 -31.30
N GLU A 546 22.19 0.34 -32.23
CA GLU A 546 23.41 1.10 -31.92
C GLU A 546 23.09 2.36 -31.09
N GLN A 547 22.00 3.06 -31.41
CA GLN A 547 21.51 4.23 -30.70
C GLN A 547 21.02 3.87 -29.30
N ALA A 548 20.32 2.73 -29.17
CA ALA A 548 19.91 2.19 -27.87
C ALA A 548 21.13 1.93 -26.98
N ILE A 549 22.15 1.24 -27.52
CA ILE A 549 23.40 0.95 -26.81
C ILE A 549 24.11 2.24 -26.41
N ALA A 550 24.29 3.18 -27.34
CA ALA A 550 24.97 4.44 -27.07
C ALA A 550 24.29 5.24 -25.94
N LEU A 551 22.95 5.25 -25.91
CA LEU A 551 22.18 5.88 -24.85
C LEU A 551 22.36 5.18 -23.50
N VAL A 552 22.31 3.84 -23.46
CA VAL A 552 22.57 3.10 -22.21
C VAL A 552 23.98 3.39 -21.67
N GLU A 553 24.98 3.40 -22.55
CA GLU A 553 26.36 3.71 -22.19
C GLU A 553 26.51 5.12 -21.64
N SER A 554 25.89 6.13 -22.26
CA SER A 554 25.94 7.51 -21.76
C SER A 554 25.31 7.62 -20.38
N VAL A 555 24.17 6.96 -20.14
CA VAL A 555 23.54 6.94 -18.81
C VAL A 555 24.41 6.23 -17.78
N TYR A 556 25.06 5.13 -18.13
CA TYR A 556 25.94 4.42 -17.21
C TYR A 556 27.20 5.23 -16.86
N ALA A 557 27.71 6.02 -17.80
CA ALA A 557 28.83 6.95 -17.58
C ALA A 557 28.45 8.07 -16.60
N GLU A 558 27.23 8.61 -16.71
CA GLU A 558 26.76 9.74 -15.88
C GLU A 558 26.19 9.29 -14.53
N ASN A 559 25.61 8.08 -14.47
CA ASN A 559 24.89 7.60 -13.29
C ASN A 559 25.32 6.19 -12.86
N HIS A 560 26.12 6.13 -11.80
CA HIS A 560 26.57 4.88 -11.17
C HIS A 560 25.43 4.08 -10.50
N LYS A 561 24.26 4.69 -10.25
CA LYS A 561 23.10 4.02 -9.66
C LYS A 561 22.20 3.36 -10.71
N ALA A 562 22.34 3.71 -11.99
CA ALA A 562 21.62 3.05 -13.07
C ALA A 562 22.06 1.58 -13.20
N LYS A 563 21.09 0.68 -13.28
CA LYS A 563 21.27 -0.78 -13.26
C LYS A 563 20.28 -1.44 -14.21
N ASP A 564 20.63 -2.61 -14.71
CA ASP A 564 19.78 -3.49 -15.53
C ASP A 564 19.37 -2.98 -16.92
N TRP A 565 19.95 -1.90 -17.44
CA TRP A 565 19.51 -1.32 -18.71
C TRP A 565 19.85 -2.20 -19.91
N PHE A 566 21.05 -2.80 -19.98
CA PHE A 566 21.35 -3.77 -21.03
C PHE A 566 20.51 -5.03 -20.86
N ALA A 567 20.33 -5.51 -19.64
CA ALA A 567 19.50 -6.67 -19.33
C ALA A 567 18.03 -6.46 -19.75
N ARG A 568 17.48 -5.27 -19.53
CA ARG A 568 16.14 -4.91 -19.98
C ARG A 568 16.04 -4.88 -21.51
N LEU A 569 16.99 -4.26 -22.21
CA LEU A 569 17.02 -4.33 -23.68
C LEU A 569 17.12 -5.80 -24.12
N GLY A 570 17.86 -6.62 -23.37
CA GLY A 570 18.12 -8.02 -23.70
C GLY A 570 16.86 -8.84 -23.55
N TRP A 571 16.07 -8.54 -22.52
CA TRP A 571 14.75 -9.12 -22.36
C TRP A 571 13.82 -8.76 -23.50
N GLU A 572 13.82 -7.51 -23.98
CA GLU A 572 13.03 -7.13 -25.15
C GLU A 572 13.47 -7.91 -26.41
N LYS A 573 14.78 -8.05 -26.70
CA LYS A 573 15.25 -8.92 -27.79
C LYS A 573 14.87 -10.38 -27.60
N GLY A 574 15.06 -10.94 -26.40
CA GLY A 574 14.73 -12.33 -26.11
C GLY A 574 13.23 -12.59 -26.24
N ALA A 575 12.41 -11.85 -25.51
CA ALA A 575 10.96 -12.04 -25.49
C ALA A 575 10.29 -11.61 -26.81
N GLN A 576 10.68 -10.45 -27.37
CA GLN A 576 10.06 -9.88 -28.56
C GLN A 576 10.76 -10.18 -29.88
N MET A 577 12.00 -10.69 -29.90
CA MET A 577 12.71 -11.14 -31.12
C MET A 577 13.07 -12.63 -31.14
N ALA A 578 12.89 -13.35 -30.01
CA ALA A 578 13.33 -14.74 -29.85
C ALA A 578 14.84 -14.90 -30.07
N ASP A 579 15.56 -13.79 -29.97
CA ASP A 579 17.01 -13.68 -30.09
C ASP A 579 17.62 -13.82 -28.69
N TRP A 580 17.61 -15.06 -28.20
CA TRP A 580 18.09 -15.37 -26.86
C TRP A 580 19.61 -15.25 -26.72
N GLU A 581 20.35 -15.34 -27.84
CA GLU A 581 21.81 -15.18 -27.87
C GLU A 581 22.19 -13.72 -27.65
N SER A 582 21.63 -12.77 -28.41
CA SER A 582 21.86 -11.34 -28.16
C SER A 582 21.36 -10.90 -26.79
N ALA A 583 20.22 -11.44 -26.34
CA ALA A 583 19.72 -11.21 -24.99
C ALA A 583 20.76 -11.64 -23.95
N HIS A 584 21.34 -12.83 -24.11
CA HIS A 584 22.36 -13.37 -23.22
C HIS A 584 23.58 -12.45 -23.10
N ASP A 585 24.11 -11.96 -24.22
CA ASP A 585 25.27 -11.06 -24.25
C ASP A 585 25.01 -9.75 -23.49
N TRP A 586 23.81 -9.18 -23.62
CA TRP A 586 23.46 -7.93 -22.95
C TRP A 586 23.28 -8.09 -21.45
N PHE A 587 22.68 -9.19 -21.01
CA PHE A 587 22.64 -9.53 -19.58
C PHE A 587 24.05 -9.75 -19.01
N LEU A 588 24.92 -10.42 -19.77
CA LEU A 588 26.31 -10.66 -19.37
C LEU A 588 27.07 -9.34 -19.24
N ARG A 589 26.78 -8.35 -20.09
CA ARG A 589 27.35 -7.00 -20.00
C ARG A 589 27.01 -6.32 -18.67
N ASP A 590 25.75 -6.30 -18.26
CA ASP A 590 25.34 -5.75 -16.96
C ASP A 590 25.93 -6.55 -15.79
N MET A 591 26.01 -7.88 -15.91
CA MET A 591 26.56 -8.74 -14.86
C MET A 591 28.06 -8.47 -14.66
N ASN A 592 28.83 -8.39 -15.74
CA ASN A 592 30.28 -8.14 -15.70
C ASN A 592 30.62 -6.75 -15.17
N GLN A 593 29.74 -5.78 -15.37
CA GLN A 593 29.89 -4.42 -14.83
C GLN A 593 29.40 -4.28 -13.38
N GLY A 594 28.89 -5.36 -12.75
CA GLY A 594 28.30 -5.31 -11.41
C GLY A 594 27.00 -4.48 -11.36
N ARG A 595 26.33 -4.31 -12.51
CA ARG A 595 25.10 -3.53 -12.68
C ARG A 595 23.84 -4.38 -12.80
N LEU A 596 23.96 -5.71 -12.87
CA LEU A 596 22.82 -6.62 -12.83
C LEU A 596 22.33 -6.82 -11.40
N SER A 597 21.12 -6.34 -11.11
CA SER A 597 20.46 -6.49 -9.82
C SER A 597 20.03 -7.94 -9.55
N VAL A 598 19.81 -8.25 -8.27
CA VAL A 598 19.44 -9.59 -7.80
C VAL A 598 18.16 -10.10 -8.47
N ASN A 599 17.16 -9.22 -8.68
CA ASN A 599 15.93 -9.56 -9.38
C ASN A 599 16.19 -9.93 -10.84
N TRP A 600 17.04 -9.17 -11.53
CA TRP A 600 17.34 -9.42 -12.94
C TRP A 600 18.26 -10.64 -13.16
N LYS A 601 18.99 -11.12 -12.15
CA LYS A 601 19.65 -12.44 -12.20
C LYS A 601 18.64 -13.58 -12.39
N SER A 602 17.46 -13.48 -11.80
CA SER A 602 16.40 -14.48 -12.00
C SER A 602 15.82 -14.45 -13.41
N VAL A 603 15.75 -13.26 -14.03
CA VAL A 603 15.38 -13.13 -15.44
C VAL A 603 16.49 -13.68 -16.33
N PHE A 604 17.76 -13.43 -16.00
CA PHE A 604 18.90 -13.95 -16.75
C PHE A 604 18.93 -15.48 -16.76
N ALA A 605 18.60 -16.10 -15.64
CA ALA A 605 18.46 -17.55 -15.55
C ALA A 605 17.45 -18.10 -16.57
N ARG A 606 16.37 -17.37 -16.88
CA ARG A 606 15.41 -17.79 -17.92
C ARG A 606 16.02 -17.71 -19.33
N ILE A 607 16.81 -16.68 -19.61
CA ILE A 607 17.55 -16.56 -20.88
C ILE A 607 18.53 -17.74 -21.04
N LYS A 608 19.29 -18.05 -19.97
CA LYS A 608 20.16 -19.23 -19.92
C LYS A 608 19.39 -20.53 -20.17
N ALA A 609 18.24 -20.71 -19.53
CA ALA A 609 17.36 -21.85 -19.77
C ALA A 609 16.85 -21.92 -21.22
N SER A 610 16.51 -20.80 -21.86
CA SER A 610 16.11 -20.74 -23.28
C SER A 610 17.22 -21.15 -24.24
N LEU A 611 18.49 -21.00 -23.83
CA LEU A 611 19.68 -21.48 -24.54
C LEU A 611 20.11 -22.90 -24.12
N ASP A 612 19.26 -23.61 -23.40
CA ASP A 612 19.52 -24.95 -22.83
C ASP A 612 20.71 -25.01 -21.83
N GLN A 613 21.13 -23.87 -21.27
CA GLN A 613 22.20 -23.74 -20.26
C GLN A 613 21.64 -23.84 -18.83
N TRP A 614 21.04 -24.98 -18.48
CA TRP A 614 20.29 -25.15 -17.23
C TRP A 614 21.14 -25.08 -15.96
N ASP A 615 22.35 -25.65 -15.97
CA ASP A 615 23.22 -25.62 -14.79
C ASP A 615 23.60 -24.18 -14.42
N GLU A 616 23.88 -23.36 -15.42
CA GLU A 616 24.17 -21.94 -15.25
C GLU A 616 22.92 -21.16 -14.81
N ALA A 617 21.75 -21.51 -15.35
CA ALA A 617 20.48 -20.93 -14.90
C ALA A 617 20.24 -21.20 -13.40
N PHE A 618 20.45 -22.44 -12.94
CA PHE A 618 20.31 -22.78 -11.53
C PHE A 618 21.35 -22.11 -10.65
N ALA A 619 22.60 -22.00 -11.12
CA ALA A 619 23.66 -21.29 -10.42
C ALA A 619 23.30 -19.82 -10.22
N LEU A 620 22.75 -19.14 -11.24
CA LEU A 620 22.29 -17.76 -11.13
C LEU A 620 21.19 -17.57 -10.08
N ILE A 621 20.22 -18.49 -10.00
CA ILE A 621 19.19 -18.45 -8.95
C ILE A 621 19.80 -18.65 -7.56
N ALA A 622 20.72 -19.60 -7.42
CA ALA A 622 21.41 -19.85 -6.16
C ALA A 622 22.20 -18.61 -5.69
N THR A 623 22.92 -17.96 -6.60
CA THR A 623 23.62 -16.69 -6.34
C THR A 623 22.64 -15.58 -5.94
N ALA A 624 21.52 -15.44 -6.66
CA ALA A 624 20.50 -14.45 -6.34
C ALA A 624 19.90 -14.66 -4.93
N TYR A 625 19.64 -15.90 -4.53
CA TYR A 625 19.15 -16.24 -3.18
C TYR A 625 20.18 -16.00 -2.07
N ALA A 626 21.46 -16.17 -2.37
CA ALA A 626 22.55 -15.88 -1.44
C ALA A 626 22.70 -14.37 -1.22
N GLU A 627 22.52 -13.56 -2.27
CA GLU A 627 22.63 -12.11 -2.21
C GLU A 627 21.41 -11.42 -1.59
N ASP A 628 20.20 -11.94 -1.84
CA ASP A 628 18.96 -11.41 -1.25
C ASP A 628 18.16 -12.50 -0.52
N PRO A 629 18.17 -12.49 0.82
CA PRO A 629 17.36 -13.37 1.66
C PRO A 629 15.83 -13.23 1.48
N ASN A 630 15.36 -12.15 0.87
CA ASN A 630 13.94 -11.89 0.63
C ASN A 630 13.49 -12.24 -0.79
N LEU A 631 14.42 -12.54 -1.71
CA LEU A 631 14.06 -13.01 -3.04
C LEU A 631 13.38 -14.39 -2.92
N THR A 632 12.28 -14.59 -3.62
CA THR A 632 11.50 -15.83 -3.63
C THR A 632 11.09 -16.24 -5.03
N GLY A 633 10.70 -17.50 -5.22
CA GLY A 633 10.11 -18.01 -6.46
C GLY A 633 11.07 -18.16 -7.65
N GLY A 634 12.38 -18.03 -7.44
CA GLY A 634 13.42 -18.16 -8.46
C GLY A 634 13.44 -19.52 -9.15
N TYR A 635 13.49 -20.64 -8.39
CA TYR A 635 13.45 -21.98 -8.99
C TYR A 635 12.07 -22.29 -9.56
N THR A 636 10.99 -21.92 -8.87
CA THR A 636 9.61 -22.05 -9.34
C THR A 636 9.43 -21.37 -10.70
N SER A 637 9.98 -20.18 -10.85
CA SER A 637 9.96 -19.45 -12.11
C SER A 637 10.73 -20.18 -13.22
N LEU A 638 11.88 -20.80 -12.92
CA LEU A 638 12.60 -21.64 -13.88
C LEU A 638 11.85 -22.92 -14.21
N GLY A 639 11.19 -23.53 -13.23
CA GLY A 639 10.34 -24.70 -13.42
C GLY A 639 9.22 -24.42 -14.41
N TRP A 640 8.52 -23.29 -14.21
CA TRP A 640 7.49 -22.82 -15.14
C TRP A 640 8.06 -22.54 -16.53
N TRP A 641 9.22 -21.91 -16.61
CA TRP A 641 9.90 -21.65 -17.88
C TRP A 641 10.28 -22.97 -18.60
N GLY A 642 10.80 -23.95 -17.87
CA GLY A 642 11.15 -25.27 -18.42
C GLY A 642 9.93 -26.05 -18.87
N TYR A 643 8.81 -25.96 -18.17
CA TYR A 643 7.54 -26.51 -18.64
C TYR A 643 7.18 -25.95 -20.03
N ARG A 644 7.30 -24.62 -20.23
CA ARG A 644 7.05 -23.98 -21.53
C ARG A 644 8.04 -24.41 -22.61
N LEU A 645 9.29 -24.69 -22.24
CA LEU A 645 10.33 -25.22 -23.14
C LEU A 645 10.24 -26.75 -23.35
N GLY A 646 9.16 -27.40 -22.89
CA GLY A 646 8.91 -28.82 -23.14
C GLY A 646 9.58 -29.79 -22.16
N ARG A 647 10.15 -29.31 -21.05
CA ARG A 647 10.71 -30.18 -19.97
C ARG A 647 9.63 -30.89 -19.14
N GLY A 648 8.36 -30.57 -19.37
CA GLY A 648 7.21 -31.24 -18.77
C GLY A 648 6.87 -30.79 -17.35
N LEU A 649 5.68 -31.21 -16.87
CA LEU A 649 5.19 -30.84 -15.54
C LEU A 649 6.03 -31.41 -14.38
N PRO A 650 6.57 -32.64 -14.45
CA PRO A 650 7.42 -33.17 -13.37
C PRO A 650 8.61 -32.26 -13.06
N PHE A 651 9.27 -31.71 -14.10
CA PHE A 651 10.36 -30.76 -13.94
C PHE A 651 9.89 -29.48 -13.22
N CYS A 652 8.76 -28.91 -13.64
CA CYS A 652 8.22 -27.72 -12.98
C CYS A 652 7.89 -27.95 -11.51
N ARG A 653 7.30 -29.11 -11.19
CA ARG A 653 6.96 -29.51 -9.82
C ARG A 653 8.21 -29.67 -8.96
N GLU A 654 9.26 -30.29 -9.49
CA GLU A 654 10.54 -30.45 -8.80
C GLU A 654 11.13 -29.08 -8.41
N GLN A 655 11.16 -28.12 -9.34
CA GLN A 655 11.72 -26.80 -9.04
C GLN A 655 10.85 -26.00 -8.06
N TYR A 656 9.52 -26.18 -8.10
CA TYR A 656 8.64 -25.60 -7.08
C TYR A 656 8.90 -26.20 -5.69
N GLN A 657 9.04 -27.53 -5.59
CA GLN A 657 9.41 -28.21 -4.34
C GLN A 657 10.79 -27.79 -3.82
N ARG A 658 11.71 -27.44 -4.73
CA ARG A 658 13.01 -26.89 -4.37
C ARG A 658 12.88 -25.54 -3.66
N ASP A 659 12.04 -24.63 -4.15
CA ASP A 659 11.75 -23.37 -3.46
C ASP A 659 11.07 -23.60 -2.11
N GLN A 660 10.13 -24.54 -2.01
CA GLN A 660 9.50 -24.91 -0.73
C GLN A 660 10.53 -25.44 0.28
N THR A 661 11.44 -26.30 -0.16
CA THR A 661 12.50 -26.85 0.68
C THR A 661 13.43 -25.76 1.20
N LEU A 662 13.71 -24.75 0.37
CA LEU A 662 14.54 -23.60 0.72
C LEU A 662 13.78 -22.51 1.50
N LYS A 663 12.46 -22.64 1.68
CA LYS A 663 11.57 -21.62 2.25
C LYS A 663 11.63 -20.31 1.45
N ARG A 664 11.59 -20.45 0.13
CA ARG A 664 11.69 -19.40 -0.89
C ARG A 664 10.46 -19.41 -1.80
N GLU A 665 9.30 -19.75 -1.26
CA GLU A 665 8.05 -19.83 -2.01
C GLU A 665 7.64 -18.46 -2.57
N PRO A 666 7.11 -18.41 -3.81
CA PRO A 666 6.61 -17.15 -4.35
C PRO A 666 5.45 -16.62 -3.48
N PRO A 667 5.23 -15.29 -3.41
CA PRO A 667 4.20 -14.68 -2.57
C PRO A 667 2.77 -15.15 -2.91
N ASN A 668 2.56 -15.75 -4.08
CA ASN A 668 1.29 -16.32 -4.51
C ASN A 668 1.34 -17.87 -4.47
N GLN A 669 1.73 -18.46 -3.34
CA GLN A 669 1.88 -19.92 -3.21
C GLN A 669 0.59 -20.69 -3.56
N ASP A 670 -0.55 -20.30 -2.97
CA ASP A 670 -1.88 -20.87 -3.24
C ASP A 670 -2.21 -20.93 -4.74
N LEU A 671 -1.65 -19.99 -5.51
CA LEU A 671 -1.88 -19.84 -6.94
C LEU A 671 -1.02 -20.80 -7.75
N PHE A 672 0.25 -20.96 -7.36
CA PHE A 672 1.13 -21.98 -7.94
C PHE A 672 0.65 -23.39 -7.59
N ASP A 673 0.15 -23.62 -6.38
CA ASP A 673 -0.49 -24.88 -6.01
C ASP A 673 -1.67 -25.17 -6.95
N SER A 674 -2.53 -24.18 -7.18
CA SER A 674 -3.66 -24.32 -8.12
C SER A 674 -3.22 -24.59 -9.56
N LEU A 675 -2.14 -23.94 -10.03
CA LEU A 675 -1.54 -24.20 -11.34
C LEU A 675 -0.98 -25.63 -11.42
N MET A 676 -0.28 -26.11 -10.38
CA MET A 676 0.31 -27.44 -10.33
C MET A 676 -0.76 -28.55 -10.22
N GLU A 677 -1.82 -28.31 -9.46
CA GLU A 677 -2.98 -29.20 -9.38
C GLU A 677 -3.69 -29.27 -10.73
N THR A 678 -4.01 -28.11 -11.31
CA THR A 678 -4.63 -28.01 -12.63
C THR A 678 -3.77 -28.76 -13.64
N ALA A 679 -2.49 -28.43 -13.77
CA ALA A 679 -1.58 -29.07 -14.74
C ALA A 679 -1.48 -30.60 -14.56
N SER A 680 -1.74 -31.13 -13.36
CA SER A 680 -1.70 -32.57 -13.09
C SER A 680 -2.96 -33.33 -13.52
N GLY A 681 -3.92 -32.68 -14.17
CA GLY A 681 -5.19 -33.29 -14.57
C GLY A 681 -6.33 -33.09 -13.58
N LYS A 682 -6.09 -32.38 -12.46
CA LYS A 682 -7.12 -32.14 -11.45
C LYS A 682 -7.92 -30.88 -11.81
N VAL A 683 -9.16 -31.05 -12.23
CA VAL A 683 -10.09 -29.94 -12.42
C VAL A 683 -10.50 -29.40 -11.04
N LEU A 684 -10.25 -28.11 -10.79
CA LEU A 684 -10.64 -27.46 -9.53
C LEU A 684 -12.13 -27.06 -9.58
N SER A 685 -12.74 -26.86 -8.41
CA SER A 685 -14.11 -26.34 -8.35
C SER A 685 -14.15 -24.89 -8.84
N TRP A 686 -15.31 -24.44 -9.32
CA TRP A 686 -15.51 -23.06 -9.75
C TRP A 686 -15.23 -22.04 -8.64
N GLU A 687 -15.61 -22.36 -7.40
CA GLU A 687 -15.34 -21.54 -6.22
C GLU A 687 -13.83 -21.39 -5.98
N SER A 688 -13.07 -22.44 -6.27
CA SER A 688 -11.60 -22.40 -6.18
C SER A 688 -11.03 -21.43 -7.20
N TYR A 689 -11.53 -21.43 -8.44
CA TYR A 689 -11.11 -20.46 -9.46
C TYR A 689 -11.54 -19.02 -9.12
N GLN A 690 -12.74 -18.82 -8.55
CA GLN A 690 -13.23 -17.51 -8.12
C GLN A 690 -12.37 -16.86 -7.04
N LYS A 691 -11.79 -17.66 -6.13
CA LYS A 691 -10.83 -17.18 -5.11
C LYS A 691 -9.65 -16.43 -5.74
N TYR A 692 -9.28 -16.78 -6.97
CA TYR A 692 -8.13 -16.20 -7.68
C TYR A 692 -8.52 -15.18 -8.75
N ALA A 693 -9.80 -14.82 -8.87
CA ALA A 693 -10.30 -13.97 -9.93
C ALA A 693 -9.76 -12.53 -9.91
N SER A 694 -9.18 -12.07 -8.80
CA SER A 694 -8.49 -10.79 -8.71
C SER A 694 -7.13 -10.78 -9.43
N HIS A 695 -6.56 -11.94 -9.76
CA HIS A 695 -5.23 -12.07 -10.37
C HIS A 695 -5.29 -12.39 -11.87
N HIS A 696 -5.52 -11.34 -12.67
CA HIS A 696 -5.59 -11.30 -14.12
C HIS A 696 -4.77 -12.35 -14.90
N SER A 697 -3.44 -12.36 -14.72
CA SER A 697 -2.54 -13.24 -15.48
C SER A 697 -2.71 -14.73 -15.16
N HIS A 698 -3.29 -15.07 -14.01
CA HIS A 698 -3.29 -16.45 -13.53
C HIS A 698 -4.57 -17.20 -13.88
N LEU A 699 -5.73 -16.54 -13.90
CA LEU A 699 -6.93 -17.15 -14.50
C LEU A 699 -6.69 -17.51 -15.96
N ILE A 700 -5.94 -16.66 -16.67
CA ILE A 700 -5.54 -16.91 -18.05
C ILE A 700 -4.57 -18.11 -18.13
N ALA A 701 -3.54 -18.17 -17.27
CA ALA A 701 -2.61 -19.30 -17.22
C ALA A 701 -3.31 -20.62 -16.87
N ILE A 702 -4.28 -20.59 -15.95
CA ILE A 702 -5.13 -21.73 -15.59
C ILE A 702 -6.00 -22.14 -16.79
N GLY A 703 -6.68 -21.19 -17.44
CA GLY A 703 -7.47 -21.45 -18.64
C GLY A 703 -6.64 -22.14 -19.72
N TYR A 704 -5.41 -21.66 -19.93
CA TYR A 704 -4.46 -22.31 -20.83
C TYR A 704 -4.10 -23.76 -20.40
N LEU A 705 -3.80 -24.00 -19.12
CA LEU A 705 -3.47 -25.36 -18.66
C LEU A 705 -4.64 -26.34 -18.80
N ILE A 706 -5.86 -25.84 -18.57
CA ILE A 706 -7.12 -26.60 -18.75
C ILE A 706 -7.32 -26.93 -20.23
N PHE A 707 -7.05 -25.96 -21.11
CA PHE A 707 -7.07 -26.19 -22.56
C PHE A 707 -6.04 -27.26 -22.98
N ALA A 708 -4.81 -27.19 -22.48
CA ALA A 708 -3.75 -28.16 -22.75
C ALA A 708 -4.04 -29.59 -22.25
N GLN A 709 -5.11 -29.77 -21.46
CA GLN A 709 -5.60 -31.07 -20.98
C GLN A 709 -6.84 -31.56 -21.73
N GLY A 710 -7.28 -30.84 -22.77
CA GLY A 710 -8.47 -31.16 -23.55
C GLY A 710 -9.80 -30.66 -22.96
N TYR A 711 -9.78 -29.89 -21.86
CA TYR A 711 -11.00 -29.31 -21.26
C TYR A 711 -11.39 -27.98 -21.91
N ILE A 712 -11.59 -28.01 -23.23
CA ILE A 712 -11.67 -26.82 -24.10
C ILE A 712 -12.78 -25.84 -23.66
N GLU A 713 -13.99 -26.34 -23.40
CA GLU A 713 -15.14 -25.51 -22.99
C GLU A 713 -14.94 -24.77 -21.67
N LEU A 714 -14.28 -25.44 -20.70
CA LEU A 714 -14.01 -24.83 -19.40
C LEU A 714 -12.93 -23.73 -19.54
N ALA A 715 -11.90 -23.98 -20.34
CA ALA A 715 -10.88 -23.00 -20.66
C ALA A 715 -11.49 -21.74 -21.31
N ALA A 716 -12.38 -21.92 -22.29
CA ALA A 716 -13.08 -20.83 -22.96
C ALA A 716 -13.87 -19.97 -21.96
N ARG A 717 -14.66 -20.59 -21.08
CA ARG A 717 -15.45 -19.87 -20.06
C ARG A 717 -14.59 -19.10 -19.06
N LEU A 718 -13.48 -19.70 -18.61
CA LEU A 718 -12.58 -19.06 -17.66
C LEU A 718 -11.88 -17.83 -18.26
N MET A 719 -11.45 -17.94 -19.51
CA MET A 719 -10.83 -16.81 -20.22
C MET A 719 -11.84 -15.72 -20.59
N ALA A 720 -13.08 -16.10 -20.94
CA ALA A 720 -14.17 -15.16 -21.21
C ALA A 720 -14.40 -14.18 -20.05
N LEU A 721 -14.37 -14.66 -18.79
CA LEU A 721 -14.55 -13.80 -17.62
C LEU A 721 -13.64 -12.56 -17.63
N LYS A 722 -12.39 -12.73 -18.04
CA LYS A 722 -11.42 -11.63 -18.07
C LYS A 722 -11.48 -10.81 -19.34
N TYR A 723 -11.78 -11.45 -20.47
CA TYR A 723 -11.97 -10.76 -21.73
C TYR A 723 -13.18 -9.83 -21.67
N ASP A 724 -14.33 -10.32 -21.19
CA ASP A 724 -15.60 -9.58 -21.12
C ASP A 724 -15.54 -8.39 -20.14
N GLN A 725 -14.71 -8.52 -19.09
CA GLN A 725 -14.44 -7.43 -18.14
C GLN A 725 -13.49 -6.36 -18.71
N GLY A 726 -12.90 -6.57 -19.89
CA GLY A 726 -11.87 -5.71 -20.46
C GLY A 726 -10.54 -5.79 -19.72
N GLU A 727 -10.33 -6.86 -18.96
CA GLU A 727 -9.20 -7.01 -18.05
C GLU A 727 -8.13 -7.99 -18.58
N MET A 728 -8.39 -8.69 -19.69
CA MET A 728 -7.42 -9.59 -20.34
C MET A 728 -6.38 -8.78 -21.12
N ALA A 729 -5.09 -8.93 -20.78
CA ALA A 729 -4.02 -8.28 -21.51
C ALA A 729 -3.95 -8.76 -22.98
N PRO A 730 -3.72 -7.88 -23.97
CA PRO A 730 -3.76 -8.21 -25.40
C PRO A 730 -2.87 -9.39 -25.84
N VAL A 731 -1.74 -9.60 -25.17
CA VAL A 731 -0.83 -10.74 -25.42
C VAL A 731 -1.51 -12.12 -25.27
N TRP A 732 -2.65 -12.19 -24.56
CA TRP A 732 -3.40 -13.42 -24.36
C TRP A 732 -4.59 -13.61 -25.31
N TRP A 733 -4.98 -12.57 -26.05
CA TRP A 733 -6.09 -12.65 -27.00
C TRP A 733 -5.88 -13.72 -28.08
N PRO A 734 -4.69 -13.92 -28.66
CA PRO A 734 -4.48 -14.99 -29.64
C PRO A 734 -4.73 -16.39 -29.05
N THR A 735 -4.28 -16.62 -27.81
CA THR A 735 -4.53 -17.87 -27.09
C THR A 735 -6.02 -18.05 -26.82
N TYR A 736 -6.73 -16.97 -26.47
CA TYR A 736 -8.17 -17.04 -26.25
C TYR A 736 -8.94 -17.35 -27.53
N ALA A 737 -8.61 -16.67 -28.64
CA ALA A 737 -9.22 -16.90 -29.95
C ALA A 737 -9.02 -18.36 -30.40
N LEU A 738 -7.82 -18.91 -30.19
CA LEU A 738 -7.54 -20.32 -30.43
C LEU A 738 -8.46 -21.24 -29.61
N ILE A 739 -8.57 -21.00 -28.30
CA ILE A 739 -9.40 -21.80 -27.40
C ILE A 739 -10.88 -21.73 -27.81
N LEU A 740 -11.39 -20.54 -28.15
CA LEU A 740 -12.75 -20.35 -28.63
C LEU A 740 -13.00 -21.13 -29.92
N GLN A 741 -12.04 -21.12 -30.85
CA GLN A 741 -12.19 -21.84 -32.10
C GLN A 741 -12.13 -23.36 -31.90
N SER A 742 -11.25 -23.85 -31.02
CA SER A 742 -11.24 -25.26 -30.59
C SER A 742 -12.55 -25.65 -29.89
N ALA A 743 -13.21 -24.72 -29.20
CA ALA A 743 -14.54 -24.91 -28.60
C ALA A 743 -15.68 -24.84 -29.63
N GLN A 744 -15.37 -24.72 -30.93
CA GLN A 744 -16.34 -24.49 -32.02
C GLN A 744 -17.15 -23.19 -31.87
N GLN A 745 -16.66 -22.23 -31.06
CA GLN A 745 -17.25 -20.90 -30.85
C GLN A 745 -16.72 -19.90 -31.89
N ASN A 746 -16.85 -20.24 -33.17
CA ASN A 746 -16.19 -19.54 -34.30
C ASN A 746 -16.55 -18.04 -34.38
N GLU A 747 -17.79 -17.66 -34.08
CA GLU A 747 -18.22 -16.25 -34.11
C GLU A 747 -17.51 -15.41 -33.04
N GLN A 748 -17.39 -15.95 -31.82
CA GLN A 748 -16.68 -15.31 -30.73
C GLN A 748 -15.17 -15.27 -31.01
N ALA A 749 -14.60 -16.36 -31.54
CA ALA A 749 -13.20 -16.40 -31.95
C ALA A 749 -12.90 -15.29 -32.98
N ASN A 750 -13.74 -15.15 -34.01
CA ASN A 750 -13.61 -14.07 -35.00
C ASN A 750 -13.75 -12.69 -34.35
N THR A 751 -14.64 -12.50 -33.38
CA THR A 751 -14.75 -11.23 -32.65
C THR A 751 -13.46 -10.89 -31.90
N VAL A 752 -12.80 -11.88 -31.27
CA VAL A 752 -11.51 -11.69 -30.61
C VAL A 752 -10.41 -11.40 -31.63
N ILE A 753 -10.41 -12.09 -32.79
CA ILE A 753 -9.46 -11.81 -33.87
C ILE A 753 -9.63 -10.40 -34.40
N ASP A 754 -10.86 -9.95 -34.66
CA ASP A 754 -11.16 -8.59 -35.10
C ASP A 754 -10.66 -7.55 -34.08
N ALA A 755 -10.79 -7.83 -32.78
CA ALA A 755 -10.21 -7.02 -31.72
C ALA A 755 -8.66 -7.02 -31.75
N ILE A 756 -8.03 -8.17 -32.03
CA ILE A 756 -6.59 -8.27 -32.26
C ILE A 756 -6.19 -7.43 -33.47
N GLU A 757 -6.90 -7.48 -34.61
CA GLU A 757 -6.58 -6.68 -35.80
C GLU A 757 -6.76 -5.18 -35.54
N ALA A 758 -7.78 -4.80 -34.77
CA ALA A 758 -7.98 -3.42 -34.35
C ALA A 758 -6.86 -2.92 -33.41
N HIS A 759 -6.25 -3.83 -32.64
CA HIS A 759 -5.19 -3.51 -31.69
C HIS A 759 -3.77 -3.59 -32.30
N HIS A 760 -3.58 -4.41 -33.34
CA HIS A 760 -2.29 -4.70 -33.96
C HIS A 760 -2.17 -4.20 -35.40
N SER A 761 -1.04 -3.59 -35.74
CA SER A 761 -0.72 -3.25 -37.13
C SER A 761 -0.60 -4.54 -37.96
N PRO A 762 -0.94 -4.55 -39.27
CA PRO A 762 -0.77 -5.73 -40.12
C PRO A 762 0.67 -6.28 -40.16
N LYS A 763 1.66 -5.45 -39.82
CA LYS A 763 3.09 -5.83 -39.75
C LYS A 763 3.53 -6.32 -38.38
N ASP A 764 2.69 -6.22 -37.36
CA ASP A 764 3.05 -6.69 -36.03
C ASP A 764 3.22 -8.20 -36.02
N MET A 765 4.30 -8.65 -35.42
CA MET A 765 4.49 -10.05 -35.12
C MET A 765 3.82 -10.35 -33.79
N ILE A 766 2.72 -11.09 -33.84
CA ILE A 766 1.95 -11.49 -32.67
C ILE A 766 2.50 -12.81 -32.15
N LEU A 767 2.80 -12.84 -30.86
CA LEU A 767 3.12 -14.07 -30.17
C LEU A 767 1.83 -14.87 -29.97
N ILE A 768 1.65 -15.91 -30.77
CA ILE A 768 0.60 -16.90 -30.50
C ILE A 768 1.14 -17.73 -29.35
N GLY A 769 0.42 -17.73 -28.23
CA GLY A 769 0.88 -18.22 -26.92
C GLY A 769 1.96 -19.28 -27.04
N GLU A 770 3.13 -19.02 -26.43
CA GLU A 770 4.42 -19.73 -26.60
C GLU A 770 4.38 -21.27 -26.51
N CYS A 771 3.23 -21.85 -26.18
CA CYS A 771 3.05 -23.23 -25.84
C CYS A 771 2.32 -24.07 -26.91
N VAL A 772 1.73 -23.44 -27.95
CA VAL A 772 1.09 -24.17 -29.08
C VAL A 772 2.07 -24.41 -30.22
N LYS A 773 2.92 -23.41 -30.47
CA LYS A 773 4.20 -23.55 -31.15
C LYS A 773 5.21 -22.68 -30.40
N PRO A 774 6.17 -23.25 -29.67
CA PRO A 774 7.31 -22.49 -29.20
C PRO A 774 7.93 -21.80 -30.41
N LYS A 775 7.96 -20.46 -30.39
CA LYS A 775 8.55 -19.59 -31.43
C LYS A 775 7.70 -19.26 -32.67
N ALA A 776 6.40 -19.62 -32.73
CA ALA A 776 5.56 -19.10 -33.83
C ALA A 776 5.15 -17.66 -33.54
N ARG A 777 5.66 -16.74 -34.35
CA ARG A 777 5.08 -15.42 -34.47
C ARG A 777 4.41 -15.32 -35.81
N LEU A 778 3.15 -14.90 -35.77
CA LEU A 778 2.37 -14.70 -36.97
C LEU A 778 1.97 -13.23 -36.99
N THR A 779 2.00 -12.63 -38.17
CA THR A 779 1.22 -11.42 -38.44
C THR A 779 -0.25 -11.69 -38.16
N VAL A 780 -1.05 -10.64 -37.98
CA VAL A 780 -2.50 -10.76 -37.83
C VAL A 780 -3.13 -11.62 -38.94
N ALA A 781 -2.71 -11.39 -40.20
CA ALA A 781 -3.19 -12.13 -41.36
C ALA A 781 -2.76 -13.60 -41.34
N GLU A 782 -1.52 -13.88 -40.94
CA GLU A 782 -1.03 -15.25 -40.75
C GLU A 782 -1.73 -15.94 -39.59
N LEU A 783 -2.03 -15.25 -38.48
CA LEU A 783 -2.80 -15.77 -37.35
C LEU A 783 -4.19 -16.18 -37.80
N ARG A 784 -4.90 -15.32 -38.54
CA ARG A 784 -6.24 -15.62 -39.07
C ARG A 784 -6.19 -16.82 -40.02
N THR A 785 -5.21 -16.87 -40.91
CA THR A 785 -5.02 -18.00 -41.85
C THR A 785 -4.70 -19.30 -41.11
N TRP A 786 -3.82 -19.23 -40.10
CA TRP A 786 -3.41 -20.37 -39.30
C TRP A 786 -4.58 -20.94 -38.50
N LEU A 787 -5.33 -20.08 -37.81
CA LEU A 787 -6.53 -20.42 -37.08
C LEU A 787 -7.58 -21.10 -37.98
N ASN A 788 -7.83 -20.57 -39.18
CA ASN A 788 -8.80 -21.15 -40.11
C ASN A 788 -8.39 -22.49 -40.74
N THR A 789 -7.09 -22.74 -40.91
CA THR A 789 -6.58 -23.94 -41.60
C THR A 789 -6.30 -25.10 -40.64
N HIS A 790 -5.65 -24.84 -39.51
CA HIS A 790 -5.08 -25.91 -38.67
C HIS A 790 -6.12 -26.65 -37.81
N ILE A 791 -7.23 -26.02 -37.43
CA ILE A 791 -8.26 -26.69 -36.60
C ILE A 791 -9.10 -27.68 -37.43
N SER A 792 -9.13 -27.52 -38.76
CA SER A 792 -9.85 -28.45 -39.64
C SER A 792 -9.12 -29.78 -39.86
N GLU A 793 -7.81 -29.85 -39.58
CA GLU A 793 -6.95 -30.99 -39.91
C GLU A 793 -6.29 -31.69 -38.70
N SER A 794 -6.37 -31.13 -37.48
CA SER A 794 -5.71 -31.72 -36.30
C SER A 794 -6.56 -32.81 -35.63
N GLU A 795 -6.18 -34.08 -35.80
CA GLU A 795 -6.67 -35.25 -35.03
C GLU A 795 -6.14 -35.31 -33.57
N HIS A 796 -5.93 -34.17 -32.90
CA HIS A 796 -5.50 -34.16 -31.51
C HIS A 796 -6.61 -33.65 -30.57
N PRO A 797 -6.99 -34.42 -29.53
CA PRO A 797 -7.63 -33.85 -28.35
C PRO A 797 -6.67 -32.97 -27.55
#